data_AF-A0A8H8JTV7-F1
#
_entry.id   AF-A0A8H8JTV7-F1
#
_cell.length_a   1.000
_cell.length_b   1.000
_cell.length_c   1.000
_cell.angle_alpha   90.00
_cell.angle_beta   90.00
_cell.angle_gamma   90.00
#
_symmetry.space_group_name_H-M   'P 1'
#
loop_
_entity.id
_entity.type
_entity.pdbx_description
1 polymer ?
#
loop_
_entity_poly.entity_id
_entity_poly.type
_entity_poly.pdbx_seq_one_letter_code
_entity_poly.pdbx_strand_id
1 'polypeptide(L)'
;MIGLLGMDIDAAISAYSQLIERVFSDKKMLTTSGSGTYKASRLEEELKKIVRDATGDENTRMMANIGGANTRQVMVFAMSEHNMTGSAPRIFRSYSGPNNEMPNCPIWQAIRASMAHPALFKSIVIDDGVVGESLVGGDMGCSNPTRHVLGEISATCSDKHVSSIVCIGTGHARTIEIPRSNPLHRMMPTNVLIAMKDVATDCEKVAQEMEEQFQGTNAYWRLSVDQGMQGVRASQWQRRTEVAAHTRTYMHKPEVTIRLQKAAQAMVDRNAVVGVKYISRYSFITSIRMFLRYLPAGKALEIPLQETVGTKRCPAPSAFFTGYERHVSQVIGCIVGPGNERRVCVIHGLGGTGKTQVALKSIEQTIDKWADIAFVDATSRETAESTLKAFALTKQAGETYQDAIRWLEQSSGHWLLVFDNADDPGLGLRDLIPNGANGSILVTTRLRALGQLGQGPGCECQLGRMRDEEALELLAKKARMNIEDQSKEEIDAANGLIEDLGYLALAIAHSGAYISCTEMSIKNYRDQCQEKMKGALELYSKLAANAEEYSKTVYTTWMMSYERLSPRAKEMLCLLAYLHHDMIKREIFKRAAANLEREPILPTESVDEGNLQYVKNYLTGFLDSEKNWDANNFSTLVDELISYSLIDYDRVNDAYTLHVLVHDWARSLASVSSFEAAKRVSHLLALSIDSSNDIKTHAYRRSLLVHVSGIVAGPGKQDMNDAAYFAIVYEDNGRWKEKEGLDLQILDARIQDLGASHPFTLTSMANLASTYWNQGRWGEAEALDVEVLEVRRRELGAGHPDTLTSMGNLASTYRDQGRWGEAEALDVEVLEVRRRELGASHPDTLTSMSNLASTYWNQGRWGEAEALQVEVLEVSRRELGASHPDTLISMSNLASTYWNQGRWSEAEALEVEVLEVRRRELGASHPSTLTSMANLASTYWNQGRWGEAEALQVEVLEVSRRELGASHPSTLTSMANLASTYRKQGRWGKAEALEVEVLEVRRRKLGASHPSTLLSMYNLSRTYLTTKQLDKAESLSLQTVNANKKVFGECHKETLDALELLSDVYREQGCLREQELETLREEIGRLAVGLKP
;
A
#
# COMPACT_ATOMS: atom_id res chain seq x y z
N MET A 1 -24.23 29.64 33.46
CA MET A 1 -24.34 29.63 34.94
C MET A 1 -22.97 29.46 35.59
N ILE A 2 -22.34 28.28 35.56
CA ILE A 2 -21.04 28.04 36.27
C ILE A 2 -19.85 28.82 35.67
N GLY A 3 -19.73 28.86 34.34
CA GLY A 3 -18.62 29.56 33.67
C GLY A 3 -18.74 31.07 33.77
N LEU A 4 -19.79 31.62 33.15
CA LEU A 4 -19.93 33.07 32.92
C LEU A 4 -20.50 33.85 34.10
N LEU A 5 -21.41 33.26 34.89
CA LEU A 5 -22.01 33.91 36.06
C LEU A 5 -21.28 33.54 37.37
N GLY A 6 -20.24 32.70 37.29
CA GLY A 6 -19.43 32.31 38.44
C GLY A 6 -20.17 31.57 39.57
N MET A 7 -21.38 31.08 39.30
CA MET A 7 -22.20 30.38 40.31
C MET A 7 -21.50 29.11 40.80
N ASP A 8 -21.61 28.83 42.10
CA ASP A 8 -21.28 27.51 42.63
C ASP A 8 -22.26 26.45 42.11
N ILE A 9 -21.91 25.18 42.32
CA ILE A 9 -22.64 24.04 41.74
C ILE A 9 -24.08 23.97 42.26
N ASP A 10 -24.30 24.15 43.56
CA ASP A 10 -25.62 24.04 44.18
C ASP A 10 -26.53 25.20 43.78
N ALA A 11 -25.99 26.41 43.74
CA ALA A 11 -26.67 27.60 43.25
C ALA A 11 -27.04 27.45 41.77
N ALA A 12 -26.14 26.92 40.93
CA ALA A 12 -26.42 26.66 39.52
C ALA A 12 -27.51 25.61 39.32
N ILE A 13 -27.49 24.50 40.09
CA ILE A 13 -28.53 23.45 40.05
C ILE A 13 -29.88 24.03 40.46
N SER A 14 -29.93 24.82 41.54
CA SER A 14 -31.14 25.46 42.03
C SER A 14 -31.70 26.46 41.01
N ALA A 15 -30.85 27.33 40.46
CA ALA A 15 -31.23 28.31 39.44
C ALA A 15 -31.76 27.64 38.16
N TYR A 16 -31.08 26.60 37.67
CA TYR A 16 -31.53 25.82 36.52
C TYR A 16 -32.87 25.11 36.80
N SER A 17 -33.02 24.52 37.99
CA SER A 17 -34.25 23.85 38.40
C SER A 17 -35.45 24.82 38.43
N GLN A 18 -35.26 26.03 38.94
CA GLN A 18 -36.30 27.06 38.95
C GLN A 18 -36.61 27.57 37.54
N LEU A 19 -35.58 27.77 36.70
CA LEU A 19 -35.73 28.19 35.30
C LEU A 19 -36.62 27.20 34.54
N ILE A 20 -36.28 25.90 34.58
CA ILE A 20 -37.04 24.88 33.85
C ILE A 20 -38.48 24.79 34.37
N GLU A 21 -38.70 24.92 35.68
CA GLU A 21 -40.05 24.83 36.25
C GLU A 21 -40.93 26.02 35.82
N ARG A 22 -40.42 27.24 35.93
CA ARG A 22 -41.18 28.47 35.64
C ARG A 22 -41.39 28.72 34.15
N VAL A 23 -40.47 28.27 33.30
CA VAL A 23 -40.55 28.47 31.84
C VAL A 23 -41.41 27.40 31.18
N PHE A 24 -41.25 26.13 31.55
CA PHE A 24 -41.95 25.02 30.88
C PHE A 24 -43.32 24.69 31.48
N SER A 25 -43.72 25.33 32.57
CA SER A 25 -45.10 25.29 33.09
C SER A 25 -46.05 26.23 32.33
N ASP A 26 -45.54 27.25 31.62
CA ASP A 26 -46.34 28.25 30.90
C ASP A 26 -46.40 27.97 29.38
N LYS A 27 -47.36 27.11 28.98
CA LYS A 27 -47.62 26.77 27.56
C LYS A 27 -48.44 27.84 26.84
N LYS A 28 -48.17 28.06 25.55
CA LYS A 28 -49.05 28.90 24.71
C LYS A 28 -50.42 28.23 24.52
N MET A 29 -51.49 29.03 24.52
CA MET A 29 -52.83 28.55 24.15
C MET A 29 -52.92 28.33 22.63
N LEU A 30 -53.67 27.29 22.23
CA LEU A 30 -53.86 26.80 20.85
C LEU A 30 -54.36 27.86 19.84
N THR A 31 -54.75 29.05 20.28
CA THR A 31 -55.29 30.15 19.46
C THR A 31 -54.24 31.20 19.06
N THR A 32 -52.98 31.08 19.49
CA THR A 32 -51.92 32.07 19.17
C THR A 32 -51.10 31.66 17.95
N SER A 33 -51.22 32.38 16.85
CA SER A 33 -50.43 32.17 15.62
C SER A 33 -48.97 32.60 15.82
N GLY A 34 -48.06 31.64 15.96
CA GLY A 34 -46.60 31.88 15.97
C GLY A 34 -45.79 30.62 16.30
N SER A 35 -44.55 30.54 15.82
CA SER A 35 -43.63 29.40 16.06
C SER A 35 -43.27 29.22 17.55
N GLY A 36 -42.99 27.97 17.96
CA GLY A 36 -42.57 27.56 19.32
C GLY A 36 -43.71 27.27 20.32
N THR A 37 -43.57 26.16 21.05
CA THR A 37 -44.55 25.62 22.03
C THR A 37 -44.66 26.46 23.32
N TYR A 38 -43.59 27.12 23.75
CA TYR A 38 -43.50 27.88 25.01
C TYR A 38 -43.33 29.39 24.76
N LYS A 39 -43.66 30.22 25.75
CA LYS A 39 -43.51 31.67 25.64
C LYS A 39 -42.04 32.09 25.75
N ALA A 40 -41.48 32.58 24.65
CA ALA A 40 -40.10 33.06 24.61
C ALA A 40 -39.86 34.34 25.48
N SER A 41 -40.92 35.09 25.79
CA SER A 41 -40.88 36.23 26.73
C SER A 41 -40.71 35.78 28.18
N ARG A 42 -41.27 34.62 28.55
CA ARG A 42 -41.12 34.05 29.90
C ARG A 42 -39.70 33.52 30.13
N LEU A 43 -39.13 32.87 29.11
CA LEU A 43 -37.73 32.47 29.12
C LEU A 43 -36.81 33.69 29.29
N GLU A 44 -37.07 34.78 28.55
CA GLU A 44 -36.32 36.03 28.68
C GLU A 44 -36.38 36.63 30.10
N GLU A 45 -37.58 36.73 30.68
CA GLU A 45 -37.79 37.29 32.02
C GLU A 45 -36.99 36.53 33.09
N GLU A 46 -37.07 35.19 33.09
CA GLU A 46 -36.32 34.36 34.05
C GLU A 46 -34.81 34.40 33.80
N LEU A 47 -34.36 34.45 32.54
CA LEU A 47 -32.93 34.61 32.24
C LEU A 47 -32.39 35.95 32.72
N LYS A 48 -33.12 37.06 32.52
CA LYS A 48 -32.76 38.38 33.04
C LYS A 48 -32.69 38.37 34.57
N LYS A 49 -33.64 37.72 35.23
CA LYS A 49 -33.63 37.54 36.69
C LYS A 49 -32.38 36.79 37.15
N ILE A 50 -32.05 35.66 36.52
CA ILE A 50 -30.85 34.86 36.87
C ILE A 50 -29.56 35.67 36.69
N VAL A 51 -29.46 36.45 35.61
CA VAL A 51 -28.29 37.32 35.39
C VAL A 51 -28.24 38.41 36.45
N ARG A 52 -29.36 39.08 36.75
CA ARG A 52 -29.46 40.10 37.79
C ARG A 52 -29.08 39.57 39.17
N ASP A 53 -29.61 38.40 39.53
CA ASP A 53 -29.35 37.77 40.84
C ASP A 53 -27.86 37.41 40.99
N ALA A 54 -27.17 37.09 39.89
CA ALA A 54 -25.76 36.73 39.90
C ALA A 54 -24.78 37.90 39.76
N THR A 55 -25.17 38.97 39.04
CA THR A 55 -24.26 40.06 38.64
C THR A 55 -24.64 41.42 39.19
N GLY A 56 -25.83 41.57 39.75
CA GLY A 56 -26.41 42.85 40.17
C GLY A 56 -27.07 43.66 39.03
N ASP A 57 -26.78 43.34 37.76
CA ASP A 57 -27.33 44.01 36.58
C ASP A 57 -27.78 43.00 35.52
N GLU A 58 -29.07 43.04 35.17
CA GLU A 58 -29.62 42.14 34.14
C GLU A 58 -29.01 42.36 32.75
N ASN A 59 -28.45 43.53 32.47
CA ASN A 59 -27.86 43.88 31.17
C ASN A 59 -26.32 43.74 31.16
N THR A 60 -25.76 43.05 32.16
CA THR A 60 -24.35 42.67 32.16
C THR A 60 -24.00 42.01 30.83
N ARG A 61 -22.95 42.53 30.17
CA ARG A 61 -22.56 42.13 28.81
C ARG A 61 -21.53 41.00 28.85
N MET A 62 -21.46 40.19 27.79
CA MET A 62 -20.57 39.03 27.70
C MET A 62 -19.10 39.34 28.04
N MET A 63 -18.63 40.55 27.71
CA MET A 63 -17.25 41.02 27.88
C MET A 63 -17.01 41.88 29.13
N ALA A 64 -17.93 41.91 30.11
CA ALA A 64 -17.87 42.85 31.23
C ALA A 64 -16.67 42.66 32.20
N ASN A 65 -16.01 41.48 32.21
CA ASN A 65 -14.99 41.10 33.20
C ASN A 65 -13.60 40.74 32.60
N ILE A 66 -13.17 41.43 31.54
CA ILE A 66 -11.83 41.25 30.96
C ILE A 66 -10.79 41.88 31.90
N GLY A 67 -10.15 41.11 32.78
CA GLY A 67 -9.05 41.64 33.60
C GLY A 67 -8.58 40.84 34.82
N GLY A 68 -9.27 39.76 35.22
CA GLY A 68 -8.79 38.91 36.31
C GLY A 68 -7.78 37.86 35.83
N ALA A 69 -6.64 37.71 36.51
CA ALA A 69 -5.57 36.75 36.20
C ALA A 69 -5.97 35.25 36.27
N ASN A 70 -7.24 34.94 36.58
CA ASN A 70 -7.82 33.59 36.68
C ASN A 70 -9.20 33.50 35.99
N THR A 71 -9.40 34.23 34.89
CA THR A 71 -10.70 34.31 34.22
C THR A 71 -10.97 33.10 33.32
N ARG A 72 -12.07 32.39 33.61
CA ARG A 72 -12.60 31.30 32.79
C ARG A 72 -13.09 31.89 31.46
N GLN A 73 -12.56 31.40 30.35
CA GLN A 73 -13.03 31.80 29.01
C GLN A 73 -14.28 30.99 28.65
N VAL A 74 -15.33 31.68 28.22
CA VAL A 74 -16.62 31.07 27.86
C VAL A 74 -16.98 31.44 26.44
N MET A 75 -17.47 30.44 25.70
CA MET A 75 -18.03 30.57 24.36
C MET A 75 -19.46 30.03 24.36
N VAL A 76 -20.37 30.74 23.70
CA VAL A 76 -21.74 30.29 23.46
C VAL A 76 -21.98 30.25 21.95
N PHE A 77 -22.53 29.15 21.45
CA PHE A 77 -22.74 28.92 20.03
C PHE A 77 -24.23 29.04 19.67
N ALA A 78 -24.52 29.67 18.55
CA ALA A 78 -25.86 29.79 17.96
C ALA A 78 -25.79 29.70 16.43
N MET A 79 -26.89 29.34 15.80
CA MET A 79 -26.99 29.17 14.35
C MET A 79 -27.93 30.21 13.74
N SER A 80 -27.67 30.59 12.49
CA SER A 80 -28.57 31.47 11.74
C SER A 80 -29.87 30.74 11.40
N GLU A 81 -31.03 31.34 11.67
CA GLU A 81 -32.35 30.73 11.37
C GLU A 81 -32.51 30.42 9.88
N HIS A 82 -31.86 31.19 9.00
CA HIS A 82 -31.96 31.06 7.56
C HIS A 82 -31.05 29.96 6.97
N ASN A 83 -30.09 29.42 7.73
CA ASN A 83 -29.16 28.39 7.25
C ASN A 83 -28.65 27.49 8.39
N MET A 84 -29.54 26.70 8.97
CA MET A 84 -29.26 25.87 10.15
C MET A 84 -28.24 24.74 9.92
N THR A 85 -27.95 24.33 8.68
CA THR A 85 -27.06 23.18 8.40
C THR A 85 -25.83 23.50 7.54
N GLY A 86 -25.76 24.70 6.95
CA GLY A 86 -24.73 25.05 5.96
C GLY A 86 -23.84 26.25 6.29
N SER A 87 -24.11 27.01 7.37
CA SER A 87 -23.28 28.15 7.79
C SER A 87 -22.46 27.87 9.04
N ALA A 88 -21.29 28.49 9.19
CA ALA A 88 -20.52 28.44 10.42
C ALA A 88 -21.32 29.02 11.61
N PRO A 89 -21.22 28.43 12.82
CA PRO A 89 -21.96 28.93 13.98
C PRO A 89 -21.51 30.33 14.38
N ARG A 90 -22.44 31.12 14.90
CA ARG A 90 -22.16 32.37 15.61
C ARG A 90 -21.60 32.06 16.99
N ILE A 91 -20.51 32.72 17.35
CA ILE A 91 -19.77 32.51 18.60
C ILE A 91 -19.84 33.78 19.46
N PHE A 92 -20.51 33.71 20.61
CA PHE A 92 -20.50 34.77 21.63
C PHE A 92 -19.39 34.47 22.64
N ARG A 93 -18.41 35.39 22.77
CA ARG A 93 -17.22 35.21 23.60
C ARG A 93 -17.27 36.07 24.86
N SER A 94 -16.62 35.59 25.92
CA SER A 94 -16.31 36.39 27.12
C SER A 94 -14.91 37.00 27.10
N TYR A 95 -14.21 36.93 25.96
CA TYR A 95 -12.84 37.43 25.75
C TYR A 95 -12.66 37.91 24.29
N SER A 96 -11.59 38.66 24.02
CA SER A 96 -11.28 39.19 22.69
C SER A 96 -10.69 38.11 21.77
N GLY A 97 -11.28 37.90 20.58
CA GLY A 97 -10.88 36.88 19.61
C GLY A 97 -10.04 37.43 18.43
N PRO A 98 -9.40 36.55 17.63
CA PRO A 98 -8.42 36.94 16.61
C PRO A 98 -9.01 37.38 15.27
N ASN A 99 -10.28 37.06 14.98
CA ASN A 99 -10.97 37.47 13.74
C ASN A 99 -12.47 37.73 14.02
N ASN A 100 -12.91 38.96 13.75
CA ASN A 100 -14.27 39.52 13.86
C ASN A 100 -14.66 40.12 15.24
N GLU A 101 -14.87 41.44 15.30
CA GLU A 101 -15.52 42.14 16.42
C GLU A 101 -17.04 41.86 16.36
N MET A 102 -17.50 40.87 17.11
CA MET A 102 -18.93 40.54 17.27
C MET A 102 -19.56 41.28 18.47
N PRO A 103 -20.89 41.38 18.58
CA PRO A 103 -21.54 42.28 19.53
C PRO A 103 -21.31 41.75 20.92
N ASN A 104 -20.77 42.60 21.78
CA ASN A 104 -20.80 42.42 23.21
C ASN A 104 -22.26 42.52 23.69
N CYS A 105 -23.09 41.50 23.46
CA CYS A 105 -24.50 41.51 23.85
C CYS A 105 -24.65 41.25 25.36
N PRO A 106 -25.81 41.60 25.96
CA PRO A 106 -26.18 41.12 27.29
C PRO A 106 -26.10 39.59 27.39
N ILE A 107 -25.64 39.08 28.54
CA ILE A 107 -25.45 37.64 28.79
C ILE A 107 -26.75 36.85 28.55
N TRP A 108 -27.90 37.40 28.95
CA TRP A 108 -29.20 36.73 28.76
C TRP A 108 -29.55 36.54 27.28
N GLN A 109 -29.08 37.41 26.37
CA GLN A 109 -29.34 37.28 24.94
C GLN A 109 -28.58 36.11 24.33
N ALA A 110 -27.30 35.94 24.68
CA ALA A 110 -26.50 34.79 24.25
C ALA A 110 -27.09 33.47 24.77
N ILE A 111 -27.51 33.42 26.04
CA ILE A 111 -28.16 32.23 26.61
C ILE A 111 -29.49 31.95 25.90
N ARG A 112 -30.32 32.98 25.66
CA ARG A 112 -31.60 32.83 24.95
C ARG A 112 -31.40 32.35 23.50
N ALA A 113 -30.35 32.82 22.82
CA ALA A 113 -29.98 32.33 21.49
C ALA A 113 -29.68 30.82 21.52
N SER A 114 -28.86 30.37 22.46
CA SER A 114 -28.52 28.94 22.60
C SER A 114 -29.70 28.02 22.97
N MET A 115 -30.80 28.58 23.49
CA MET A 115 -32.02 27.85 23.89
C MET A 115 -33.17 28.02 22.88
N ALA A 116 -33.01 28.84 21.85
CA ALA A 116 -34.04 29.05 20.85
C ALA A 116 -34.14 27.83 19.92
N HIS A 117 -35.32 27.30 19.69
CA HIS A 117 -35.51 26.14 18.82
C HIS A 117 -36.88 26.23 18.14
N PRO A 118 -37.01 26.09 16.81
CA PRO A 118 -38.26 26.35 16.09
C PRO A 118 -39.50 25.66 16.66
N ALA A 119 -39.33 24.49 17.27
CA ALA A 119 -40.40 23.74 17.93
C ALA A 119 -40.67 24.13 19.40
N LEU A 120 -39.70 24.71 20.12
CA LEU A 120 -39.80 25.01 21.56
C LEU A 120 -39.94 26.51 21.84
N PHE A 121 -39.01 27.33 21.37
CA PHE A 121 -38.97 28.79 21.57
C PHE A 121 -38.67 29.52 20.26
N LYS A 122 -39.36 30.63 20.01
CA LYS A 122 -39.09 31.49 18.84
C LYS A 122 -37.64 31.99 18.85
N SER A 123 -37.05 32.13 17.66
CA SER A 123 -35.73 32.74 17.42
C SER A 123 -35.56 34.12 18.09
N ILE A 124 -34.32 34.49 18.34
CA ILE A 124 -33.92 35.79 18.87
C ILE A 124 -33.24 36.61 17.78
N VAL A 125 -33.63 37.89 17.65
CA VAL A 125 -32.88 38.84 16.85
C VAL A 125 -31.87 39.54 17.76
N ILE A 126 -30.59 39.44 17.44
CA ILE A 126 -29.52 40.19 18.12
C ILE A 126 -28.92 41.15 17.11
N ASP A 127 -28.86 42.43 17.48
CA ASP A 127 -28.34 43.51 16.63
C ASP A 127 -26.87 43.82 16.98
N ASP A 128 -26.03 43.87 15.95
CA ASP A 128 -24.60 44.20 16.01
C ASP A 128 -24.29 45.57 15.38
N GLY A 129 -25.30 46.41 15.13
CA GLY A 129 -25.12 47.75 14.58
C GLY A 129 -25.01 47.84 13.05
N VAL A 130 -25.23 46.74 12.31
CA VAL A 130 -25.28 46.75 10.82
C VAL A 130 -26.58 46.15 10.27
N VAL A 131 -26.95 44.92 10.68
CA VAL A 131 -28.27 44.28 10.39
C VAL A 131 -28.57 43.29 11.52
N GLY A 132 -29.79 43.30 12.08
CA GLY A 132 -30.21 42.33 13.08
C GLY A 132 -30.35 40.92 12.51
N GLU A 133 -29.63 39.95 13.08
CA GLU A 133 -29.66 38.54 12.65
C GLU A 133 -30.59 37.71 13.54
N SER A 134 -31.44 36.89 12.90
CA SER A 134 -32.31 35.94 13.60
C SER A 134 -31.57 34.64 13.90
N LEU A 135 -31.44 34.31 15.19
CA LEU A 135 -30.64 33.20 15.69
C LEU A 135 -31.48 32.13 16.39
N VAL A 136 -31.06 30.89 16.21
CA VAL A 136 -31.53 29.67 16.89
C VAL A 136 -30.36 28.98 17.60
N GLY A 137 -30.67 28.00 18.44
CA GLY A 137 -29.68 27.28 19.23
C GLY A 137 -28.73 26.46 18.37
N GLY A 138 -27.53 26.23 18.91
CA GLY A 138 -26.52 25.38 18.28
C GLY A 138 -26.95 23.92 18.18
N ASP A 139 -27.99 23.49 18.90
CA ASP A 139 -28.61 22.17 18.74
C ASP A 139 -29.07 21.90 17.29
N MET A 140 -29.34 22.95 16.52
CA MET A 140 -29.63 22.85 15.09
C MET A 140 -28.33 22.91 14.26
N GLY A 141 -27.51 21.84 14.28
CA GLY A 141 -26.35 21.67 13.37
C GLY A 141 -24.94 21.94 13.95
N CYS A 142 -24.84 22.31 15.23
CA CYS A 142 -23.59 22.49 15.96
C CYS A 142 -23.75 22.02 17.43
N SER A 143 -24.43 20.89 17.64
CA SER A 143 -24.87 20.46 18.98
C SER A 143 -23.68 20.06 19.86
N ASN A 144 -22.62 19.58 19.22
CA ASN A 144 -21.33 19.31 19.83
C ASN A 144 -20.29 20.27 19.23
N PRO A 145 -20.01 21.42 19.88
CA PRO A 145 -19.17 22.46 19.30
C PRO A 145 -17.67 22.16 19.44
N THR A 146 -17.25 20.96 19.86
CA THR A 146 -15.83 20.67 20.15
C THR A 146 -14.91 21.01 18.99
N ARG A 147 -15.29 20.71 17.74
CA ARG A 147 -14.51 21.11 16.54
C ARG A 147 -14.26 22.62 16.48
N HIS A 148 -15.29 23.42 16.71
CA HIS A 148 -15.20 24.89 16.65
C HIS A 148 -14.41 25.46 17.83
N VAL A 149 -14.57 24.87 19.03
CA VAL A 149 -13.77 25.23 20.21
C VAL A 149 -12.29 24.97 19.97
N LEU A 150 -11.93 23.82 19.39
CA LEU A 150 -10.54 23.49 19.07
C LEU A 150 -9.96 24.39 17.97
N GLY A 151 -10.76 24.72 16.95
CA GLY A 151 -10.37 25.70 15.93
C GLY A 151 -10.04 27.07 16.53
N GLU A 152 -10.89 27.56 17.44
CA GLU A 152 -10.66 28.83 18.15
C GLU A 152 -9.41 28.78 19.04
N ILE A 153 -9.20 27.69 19.79
CA ILE A 153 -8.00 27.48 20.61
C ILE A 153 -6.74 27.45 19.73
N SER A 154 -6.79 26.80 18.56
CA SER A 154 -5.68 26.76 17.62
C SER A 154 -5.28 28.14 17.10
N ALA A 155 -6.26 29.02 16.89
CA ALA A 155 -6.04 30.39 16.42
C ALA A 155 -5.55 31.35 17.53
N THR A 156 -5.89 31.09 18.80
CA THR A 156 -5.54 31.98 19.92
C THR A 156 -4.36 31.51 20.76
N CYS A 157 -4.01 30.22 20.73
CA CYS A 157 -3.05 29.59 21.65
C CYS A 157 -2.25 28.46 20.97
N SER A 158 -1.72 28.68 19.75
CA SER A 158 -0.98 27.68 18.96
C SER A 158 0.20 27.01 19.69
N ASP A 159 0.86 27.76 20.58
CA ASP A 159 2.09 27.33 21.25
C ASP A 159 1.83 26.61 22.59
N LYS A 160 0.56 26.41 22.94
CA LYS A 160 0.15 25.76 24.20
C LYS A 160 -0.15 24.28 24.00
N HIS A 161 -0.42 23.59 25.11
CA HIS A 161 -0.81 22.20 25.14
C HIS A 161 -2.22 22.06 25.74
N VAL A 162 -2.93 21.02 25.28
CA VAL A 162 -4.20 20.60 25.87
C VAL A 162 -3.92 19.48 26.87
N SER A 163 -4.41 19.68 28.09
CA SER A 163 -4.33 18.69 29.17
C SER A 163 -5.56 17.78 29.23
N SER A 164 -6.76 18.34 29.05
CA SER A 164 -8.01 17.60 29.10
C SER A 164 -9.14 18.35 28.38
N ILE A 165 -9.97 17.60 27.66
CA ILE A 165 -11.18 18.00 26.95
C ILE A 165 -12.29 17.11 27.49
N VAL A 166 -13.26 17.71 28.16
CA VAL A 166 -14.43 16.98 28.68
C VAL A 166 -15.65 17.39 27.89
N CYS A 167 -16.26 16.42 27.22
CA CYS A 167 -17.46 16.59 26.43
C CYS A 167 -18.64 15.89 27.11
N ILE A 168 -19.68 16.65 27.48
CA ILE A 168 -20.85 16.15 28.22
C ILE A 168 -22.07 16.16 27.29
N GLY A 169 -22.71 15.01 27.11
CA GLY A 169 -23.88 14.81 26.25
C GLY A 169 -25.08 14.22 27.01
N THR A 170 -26.27 14.33 26.39
CA THR A 170 -27.57 13.98 27.01
C THR A 170 -28.24 12.71 26.46
N GLY A 171 -27.52 11.89 25.68
CA GLY A 171 -28.00 10.57 25.25
C GLY A 171 -27.61 10.17 23.83
N HIS A 172 -27.92 8.91 23.48
CA HIS A 172 -27.61 8.31 22.18
C HIS A 172 -28.78 8.36 21.19
N ALA A 173 -28.53 8.59 19.90
CA ALA A 173 -29.61 8.76 18.90
C ALA A 173 -30.46 7.48 18.76
N ARG A 174 -29.83 6.31 18.86
CA ARG A 174 -30.49 4.98 18.81
C ARG A 174 -31.53 4.75 19.90
N THR A 175 -31.50 5.54 20.96
CA THR A 175 -32.43 5.40 22.10
C THR A 175 -33.73 6.17 21.92
N ILE A 176 -33.81 7.05 20.92
CA ILE A 176 -34.98 7.87 20.60
C ILE A 176 -35.86 7.14 19.57
N GLU A 177 -36.94 6.51 20.04
CA GLU A 177 -37.92 5.84 19.17
C GLU A 177 -38.93 6.83 18.57
N ILE A 178 -39.10 6.80 17.25
CA ILE A 178 -40.15 7.55 16.55
C ILE A 178 -41.36 6.61 16.36
N PRO A 179 -42.53 6.87 16.99
CA PRO A 179 -43.68 5.97 16.90
C PRO A 179 -44.16 5.80 15.46
N ARG A 180 -44.33 4.56 15.00
CA ARG A 180 -45.02 4.25 13.73
C ARG A 180 -46.53 4.36 13.96
N SER A 181 -47.13 5.45 13.44
CA SER A 181 -48.56 5.61 13.11
C SER A 181 -49.58 4.81 13.95
N ASN A 182 -50.04 5.39 15.07
CA ASN A 182 -51.28 4.97 15.74
C ASN A 182 -52.12 6.23 16.07
N PRO A 183 -53.40 6.35 15.63
CA PRO A 183 -54.18 7.59 15.74
C PRO A 183 -54.48 8.03 17.17
N LEU A 184 -54.47 7.10 18.13
CA LEU A 184 -54.88 7.35 19.53
C LEU A 184 -53.75 7.83 20.45
N HIS A 185 -52.49 7.93 19.97
CA HIS A 185 -51.34 8.37 20.77
C HIS A 185 -50.65 9.63 20.22
N ARG A 186 -51.41 10.61 19.69
CA ARG A 186 -50.88 11.95 19.40
C ARG A 186 -50.67 12.75 20.69
N MET A 187 -49.49 12.61 21.30
CA MET A 187 -49.06 13.43 22.45
C MET A 187 -47.62 13.99 22.36
N MET A 188 -46.97 13.91 21.19
CA MET A 188 -45.82 14.76 20.80
C MET A 188 -45.96 15.18 19.32
N PRO A 189 -45.60 16.41 18.93
CA PRO A 189 -45.40 16.76 17.53
C PRO A 189 -44.21 15.96 16.96
N THR A 190 -44.42 15.17 15.89
CA THR A 190 -43.40 14.30 15.28
C THR A 190 -42.09 15.03 14.93
N ASN A 191 -42.18 16.32 14.61
CA ASN A 191 -41.06 17.21 14.33
C ASN A 191 -40.14 17.46 15.54
N VAL A 192 -40.62 17.40 16.78
CA VAL A 192 -39.76 17.54 17.98
C VAL A 192 -38.91 16.29 18.18
N LEU A 193 -39.49 15.09 17.97
CA LEU A 193 -38.77 13.82 18.07
C LEU A 193 -37.71 13.66 16.97
N ILE A 194 -38.02 14.11 15.75
CA ILE A 194 -37.06 14.15 14.65
C ILE A 194 -35.90 15.09 14.99
N ALA A 195 -36.19 16.32 15.43
CA ALA A 195 -35.14 17.28 15.81
C ALA A 195 -34.24 16.75 16.93
N MET A 196 -34.80 16.15 17.98
CA MET A 196 -34.02 15.55 19.07
C MET A 196 -33.14 14.38 18.61
N LYS A 197 -33.61 13.60 17.63
CA LYS A 197 -32.83 12.51 17.04
C LYS A 197 -31.70 13.06 16.17
N ASP A 198 -31.95 14.09 15.39
CA ASP A 198 -30.95 14.74 14.54
C ASP A 198 -29.84 15.39 15.40
N VAL A 199 -30.21 16.08 16.48
CA VAL A 199 -29.30 16.63 17.51
C VAL A 199 -28.38 15.56 18.09
N ALA A 200 -28.96 14.42 18.50
CA ALA A 200 -28.21 13.30 19.07
C ALA A 200 -27.27 12.66 18.03
N THR A 201 -27.71 12.55 16.78
CA THR A 201 -26.93 11.99 15.67
C THR A 201 -25.72 12.88 15.34
N ASP A 202 -25.93 14.20 15.25
CA ASP A 202 -24.85 15.17 15.05
C ASP A 202 -23.86 15.17 16.22
N CYS A 203 -24.37 15.11 17.46
CA CYS A 203 -23.55 15.00 18.66
C CYS A 203 -22.65 13.77 18.67
N GLU A 204 -23.21 12.61 18.31
CA GLU A 204 -22.50 11.33 18.23
C GLU A 204 -21.46 11.36 17.12
N LYS A 205 -21.81 11.90 15.94
CA LYS A 205 -20.87 12.06 14.83
C LYS A 205 -19.63 12.85 15.25
N VAL A 206 -19.81 14.04 15.81
CA VAL A 206 -18.68 14.86 16.26
C VAL A 206 -17.95 14.20 17.44
N ALA A 207 -18.65 13.52 18.35
CA ALA A 207 -18.00 12.82 19.45
C ALA A 207 -17.11 11.69 18.95
N GLN A 208 -17.59 10.89 17.99
CA GLN A 208 -16.82 9.83 17.35
C GLN A 208 -15.62 10.41 16.61
N GLU A 209 -15.79 11.49 15.85
CA GLU A 209 -14.68 12.19 15.19
C GLU A 209 -13.62 12.65 16.21
N MET A 210 -14.03 13.18 17.37
CA MET A 210 -13.10 13.59 18.43
C MET A 210 -12.47 12.40 19.16
N GLU A 211 -13.21 11.32 19.42
CA GLU A 211 -12.67 10.08 19.99
C GLU A 211 -11.62 9.48 19.06
N GLU A 212 -11.84 9.51 17.75
CA GLU A 212 -10.88 9.09 16.72
C GLU A 212 -9.68 10.04 16.64
N GLN A 213 -9.92 11.35 16.67
CA GLN A 213 -8.88 12.38 16.60
C GLN A 213 -7.95 12.35 17.82
N PHE A 214 -8.48 12.14 19.02
CA PHE A 214 -7.71 12.06 20.26
C PHE A 214 -7.46 10.62 20.71
N GLN A 215 -7.67 9.65 19.81
CA GLN A 215 -7.61 8.22 20.12
C GLN A 215 -6.24 7.81 20.64
N GLY A 216 -6.23 7.37 21.90
CA GLY A 216 -5.03 6.96 22.64
C GLY A 216 -4.18 8.12 23.17
N THR A 217 -4.74 9.33 23.18
CA THR A 217 -4.30 10.42 24.05
C THR A 217 -5.19 10.42 25.31
N ASN A 218 -4.63 10.73 26.49
CA ASN A 218 -5.42 10.95 27.71
C ASN A 218 -6.05 12.37 27.73
N ALA A 219 -6.35 12.93 26.56
CA ALA A 219 -6.78 14.31 26.41
C ALA A 219 -8.28 14.47 26.18
N TYR A 220 -9.01 13.48 25.64
CA TYR A 220 -10.44 13.63 25.33
C TYR A 220 -11.32 12.63 26.09
N TRP A 221 -12.38 13.14 26.72
CA TRP A 221 -13.28 12.36 27.58
C TRP A 221 -14.73 12.66 27.22
N ARG A 222 -15.41 11.71 26.58
CA ARG A 222 -16.85 11.77 26.32
C ARG A 222 -17.65 11.13 27.45
N LEU A 223 -18.60 11.90 27.99
CA LEU A 223 -19.55 11.47 29.01
C LEU A 223 -20.97 11.66 28.45
N SER A 224 -21.68 10.57 28.17
CA SER A 224 -23.03 10.62 27.59
C SER A 224 -23.89 9.53 28.20
N VAL A 225 -25.00 9.91 28.83
CA VAL A 225 -25.90 8.99 29.56
C VAL A 225 -26.56 8.01 28.58
N ASP A 226 -26.59 6.71 28.86
CA ASP A 226 -27.13 5.73 27.90
C ASP A 226 -28.62 5.98 27.56
N GLN A 227 -29.42 6.31 28.56
CA GLN A 227 -30.88 6.46 28.49
C GLN A 227 -31.33 7.74 29.20
N GLY A 228 -31.18 8.90 28.56
CA GLY A 228 -31.51 10.20 29.18
C GLY A 228 -32.85 10.81 28.74
N MET A 229 -33.19 10.67 27.45
CA MET A 229 -34.28 11.42 26.80
C MET A 229 -35.45 10.54 26.31
N GLN A 230 -35.40 9.25 26.57
CA GLN A 230 -36.40 8.29 26.11
C GLN A 230 -37.76 8.56 26.77
N GLY A 231 -38.80 8.83 25.97
CA GLY A 231 -40.16 9.06 26.48
C GLY A 231 -40.36 10.36 27.29
N VAL A 232 -39.41 11.30 27.27
CA VAL A 232 -39.53 12.61 27.95
C VAL A 232 -40.46 13.52 27.15
N ARG A 233 -41.69 13.73 27.64
CA ARG A 233 -42.65 14.68 27.03
C ARG A 233 -42.25 16.12 27.35
N ALA A 234 -42.40 17.04 26.40
CA ALA A 234 -42.18 18.48 26.63
C ALA A 234 -42.98 19.01 27.85
N SER A 235 -44.11 18.39 28.19
CA SER A 235 -44.97 18.78 29.32
C SER A 235 -44.73 18.05 30.64
N GLN A 236 -43.64 17.28 30.80
CA GLN A 236 -43.35 16.50 32.00
C GLN A 236 -42.01 16.90 32.64
N TRP A 237 -41.88 18.17 33.03
CA TRP A 237 -40.80 18.63 33.92
C TRP A 237 -40.77 17.85 35.26
N GLN A 238 -41.83 17.11 35.59
CA GLN A 238 -41.96 16.25 36.77
C GLN A 238 -41.17 14.93 36.71
N ARG A 239 -40.63 14.52 35.55
CA ARG A 239 -39.77 13.30 35.43
C ARG A 239 -38.27 13.57 35.69
N ARG A 240 -37.92 14.71 36.30
CA ARG A 240 -36.53 15.01 36.76
C ARG A 240 -35.94 13.90 37.61
N THR A 241 -36.77 13.25 38.44
CA THR A 241 -36.37 12.11 39.27
C THR A 241 -35.91 10.91 38.45
N GLU A 242 -36.49 10.69 37.27
CA GLU A 242 -36.15 9.59 36.37
C GLU A 242 -34.91 9.90 35.53
N VAL A 243 -34.78 11.10 34.97
CA VAL A 243 -33.55 11.55 34.31
C VAL A 243 -32.37 11.52 35.28
N ALA A 244 -32.58 11.96 36.52
CA ALA A 244 -31.59 11.86 37.59
C ALA A 244 -31.30 10.39 37.98
N ALA A 245 -32.29 9.49 37.93
CA ALA A 245 -32.08 8.06 38.19
C ALA A 245 -31.21 7.41 37.08
N HIS A 246 -31.54 7.63 35.81
CA HIS A 246 -30.74 7.12 34.68
C HIS A 246 -29.31 7.68 34.69
N THR A 247 -29.17 8.98 35.00
CA THR A 247 -27.84 9.61 35.15
C THR A 247 -27.07 8.94 36.30
N ARG A 248 -27.71 8.69 37.46
CA ARG A 248 -27.06 7.95 38.56
C ARG A 248 -26.64 6.56 38.13
N THR A 249 -27.51 5.79 37.46
CA THR A 249 -27.17 4.45 36.97
C THR A 249 -25.97 4.48 36.01
N TYR A 250 -25.94 5.42 35.07
CA TYR A 250 -24.81 5.63 34.16
C TYR A 250 -23.50 5.90 34.93
N MET A 251 -23.54 6.79 35.93
CA MET A 251 -22.37 7.14 36.73
C MET A 251 -21.83 5.96 37.56
N HIS A 252 -22.66 4.96 37.90
CA HIS A 252 -22.25 3.77 38.65
C HIS A 252 -21.68 2.65 37.76
N LYS A 253 -21.67 2.81 36.43
CA LYS A 253 -21.03 1.83 35.54
C LYS A 253 -19.51 1.81 35.78
N PRO A 254 -18.88 0.63 35.86
CA PRO A 254 -17.43 0.52 36.08
C PRO A 254 -16.61 1.30 35.05
N GLU A 255 -16.91 1.17 33.74
CA GLU A 255 -16.17 1.90 32.70
C GLU A 255 -16.32 3.43 32.81
N VAL A 256 -17.51 3.92 33.22
CA VAL A 256 -17.79 5.35 33.37
C VAL A 256 -17.08 5.93 34.59
N THR A 257 -17.07 5.18 35.69
CA THR A 257 -16.36 5.57 36.92
C THR A 257 -14.86 5.73 36.67
N ILE A 258 -14.25 4.76 35.96
CA ILE A 258 -12.84 4.83 35.56
C ILE A 258 -12.58 6.04 34.66
N ARG A 259 -13.43 6.25 33.65
CA ARG A 259 -13.30 7.40 32.74
C ARG A 259 -13.37 8.74 33.47
N LEU A 260 -14.29 8.88 34.43
CA LEU A 260 -14.42 10.07 35.26
C LEU A 260 -13.19 10.32 36.13
N GLN A 261 -12.66 9.26 36.76
CA GLN A 261 -11.44 9.36 37.55
C GLN A 261 -10.24 9.77 36.68
N LYS A 262 -10.06 9.15 35.51
CA LYS A 262 -8.99 9.53 34.57
C LYS A 262 -9.14 10.98 34.09
N ALA A 263 -10.35 11.42 33.75
CA ALA A 263 -10.61 12.80 33.35
C ALA A 263 -10.29 13.80 34.47
N ALA A 264 -10.71 13.49 35.71
CA ALA A 264 -10.41 14.31 36.89
C ALA A 264 -8.91 14.38 37.17
N GLN A 265 -8.22 13.23 37.12
CA GLN A 265 -6.78 13.14 37.30
C GLN A 265 -6.03 13.97 36.26
N ALA A 266 -6.39 13.84 34.97
CA ALA A 266 -5.80 14.64 33.88
C ALA A 266 -6.00 16.16 34.09
N MET A 267 -7.17 16.57 34.61
CA MET A 267 -7.45 17.96 34.96
C MET A 267 -6.62 18.48 36.15
N VAL A 268 -6.33 17.62 37.13
CA VAL A 268 -5.51 17.95 38.31
C VAL A 268 -4.03 18.01 37.97
N ASP A 269 -3.52 17.00 37.26
CA ASP A 269 -2.09 16.87 36.96
C ASP A 269 -1.60 17.92 35.96
N ARG A 270 -2.50 18.40 35.08
CA ARG A 270 -2.20 19.37 34.01
C ARG A 270 -1.02 18.95 33.11
N ASN A 271 -0.80 17.64 32.95
CA ASN A 271 0.21 17.13 32.04
C ASN A 271 -0.05 17.62 30.62
N ALA A 272 1.00 18.03 29.92
CA ALA A 272 0.92 18.41 28.51
C ALA A 272 0.71 17.15 27.66
N VAL A 273 -0.52 16.89 27.20
CA VAL A 273 -0.86 15.66 26.48
C VAL A 273 -0.78 15.86 24.96
N VAL A 274 -1.27 16.98 24.43
CA VAL A 274 -1.26 17.27 22.98
C VAL A 274 -0.92 18.73 22.73
N GLY A 275 0.10 19.02 21.92
CA GLY A 275 0.38 20.38 21.47
C GLY A 275 -0.73 20.91 20.57
N VAL A 276 -1.19 22.14 20.79
CA VAL A 276 -2.35 22.73 20.10
C VAL A 276 -2.15 22.77 18.58
N LYS A 277 -0.92 23.00 18.10
CA LYS A 277 -0.54 22.95 16.68
C LYS A 277 -0.77 21.58 15.99
N TYR A 278 -0.87 20.51 16.76
CA TYR A 278 -1.09 19.15 16.25
C TYR A 278 -2.56 18.74 16.27
N ILE A 279 -3.45 19.50 16.92
CA ILE A 279 -4.85 19.13 17.10
C ILE A 279 -5.55 18.98 15.74
N SER A 280 -5.32 19.87 14.78
CA SER A 280 -5.87 19.76 13.42
C SER A 280 -5.28 18.60 12.59
N ARG A 281 -4.09 18.10 12.96
CA ARG A 281 -3.33 17.07 12.21
C ARG A 281 -3.83 15.64 12.42
N TYR A 282 -4.56 15.38 13.50
CA TYR A 282 -5.01 14.02 13.85
C TYR A 282 -6.17 13.48 13.01
N SER A 283 -6.96 14.33 12.33
CA SER A 283 -8.10 13.84 11.52
C SER A 283 -7.67 13.13 10.22
N PHE A 284 -6.51 13.49 9.67
CA PHE A 284 -5.95 12.90 8.45
C PHE A 284 -5.34 11.51 8.72
N ILE A 285 -4.81 11.33 9.94
CA ILE A 285 -4.18 10.08 10.41
C ILE A 285 -5.19 8.94 10.48
N THR A 286 -6.49 9.20 10.68
CA THR A 286 -7.55 8.17 10.66
C THR A 286 -7.64 7.45 9.31
N SER A 287 -7.34 8.14 8.20
CA SER A 287 -7.32 7.56 6.85
C SER A 287 -6.11 6.63 6.63
N ILE A 288 -4.95 6.98 7.20
CA ILE A 288 -3.76 6.12 7.23
C ILE A 288 -3.93 4.98 8.24
N ARG A 289 -4.63 5.20 9.36
CA ARG A 289 -5.05 4.17 10.33
C ARG A 289 -5.97 3.13 9.70
N MET A 290 -6.90 3.51 8.81
CA MET A 290 -7.68 2.54 8.04
C MET A 290 -6.82 1.67 7.10
N PHE A 291 -5.70 2.21 6.63
CA PHE A 291 -4.77 1.51 5.74
C PHE A 291 -3.77 0.61 6.52
N LEU A 292 -3.32 1.05 7.70
CA LEU A 292 -2.53 0.27 8.65
C LEU A 292 -3.38 -0.65 9.55
N ARG A 293 -4.72 -0.56 9.46
CA ARG A 293 -5.65 -1.61 9.90
C ARG A 293 -5.52 -2.76 8.90
N TYR A 294 -4.50 -3.57 9.13
CA TYR A 294 -4.44 -4.98 8.81
C TYR A 294 -5.64 -5.53 8.04
N LEU A 295 -5.38 -5.86 6.78
CA LEU A 295 -5.95 -7.08 6.23
C LEU A 295 -5.57 -8.21 7.21
N PRO A 296 -6.53 -8.97 7.77
CA PRO A 296 -6.20 -10.09 8.63
C PRO A 296 -5.21 -10.99 7.88
N ALA A 297 -4.13 -11.41 8.55
CA ALA A 297 -3.25 -12.46 8.05
C ALA A 297 -4.15 -13.61 7.57
N GLY A 298 -4.10 -13.92 6.27
CA GLY A 298 -5.10 -14.77 5.59
C GLY A 298 -5.80 -14.11 4.40
N LYS A 299 -5.81 -12.78 4.30
CA LYS A 299 -5.92 -12.11 3.00
C LYS A 299 -4.52 -11.90 2.46
N ALA A 300 -3.92 -12.99 1.95
CA ALA A 300 -3.18 -12.83 0.72
C ALA A 300 -4.21 -12.23 -0.24
N LEU A 301 -4.15 -10.91 -0.43
CA LEU A 301 -4.71 -10.32 -1.63
C LEU A 301 -3.85 -10.97 -2.72
N GLU A 302 -4.28 -12.14 -3.20
CA GLU A 302 -3.96 -12.63 -4.53
C GLU A 302 -4.52 -11.56 -5.47
N ILE A 303 -3.85 -10.42 -5.52
CA ILE A 303 -4.00 -9.46 -6.59
C ILE A 303 -3.53 -10.25 -7.80
N PRO A 304 -4.41 -10.54 -8.77
CA PRO A 304 -4.00 -11.22 -9.98
C PRO A 304 -2.83 -10.44 -10.55
N LEU A 305 -1.68 -11.10 -10.68
CA LEU A 305 -0.40 -10.56 -11.13
C LEU A 305 -0.42 -10.08 -12.60
N GLN A 306 -1.59 -9.87 -13.19
CA GLN A 306 -1.76 -9.96 -14.63
C GLN A 306 -2.01 -8.64 -15.35
N GLU A 307 -2.23 -7.53 -14.65
CA GLU A 307 -2.26 -6.23 -15.32
C GLU A 307 -1.31 -5.23 -14.65
N THR A 308 -0.18 -4.98 -15.33
CA THR A 308 0.87 -3.98 -15.06
C THR A 308 1.98 -4.33 -14.06
N VAL A 309 2.61 -5.51 -14.20
CA VAL A 309 4.01 -5.62 -13.75
C VAL A 309 4.86 -4.76 -14.69
N GLY A 310 5.43 -3.68 -14.16
CA GLY A 310 6.28 -2.74 -14.89
C GLY A 310 7.64 -3.34 -15.26
N THR A 311 7.66 -4.46 -16.00
CA THR A 311 8.90 -4.96 -16.60
C THR A 311 9.42 -3.95 -17.59
N LYS A 312 10.67 -3.51 -17.37
CA LYS A 312 11.44 -2.77 -18.35
C LYS A 312 11.49 -3.56 -19.65
N ARG A 313 10.94 -2.96 -20.71
CA ARG A 313 11.04 -3.47 -22.07
C ARG A 313 12.39 -3.07 -22.66
N CYS A 314 12.86 -3.81 -23.65
CA CYS A 314 14.07 -3.44 -24.39
C CYS A 314 13.90 -2.02 -24.98
N PRO A 315 14.79 -1.06 -24.64
CA PRO A 315 14.75 0.28 -25.22
C PRO A 315 14.95 0.27 -26.74
N ALA A 316 14.54 1.35 -27.41
CA ALA A 316 14.88 1.56 -28.81
C ALA A 316 16.32 2.12 -28.95
N PRO A 317 17.06 1.80 -30.03
CA PRO A 317 18.32 2.47 -30.32
C PRO A 317 18.10 3.96 -30.59
N SER A 318 19.14 4.76 -30.42
CA SER A 318 19.10 6.20 -30.68
C SER A 318 18.69 6.47 -32.13
N ALA A 319 17.80 7.44 -32.34
CA ALA A 319 17.42 7.92 -33.67
C ALA A 319 18.62 8.46 -34.49
N PHE A 320 19.72 8.80 -33.81
CA PHE A 320 20.96 9.29 -34.42
C PHE A 320 22.06 8.22 -34.50
N PHE A 321 21.72 6.93 -34.30
CA PHE A 321 22.67 5.84 -34.44
C PHE A 321 23.41 5.93 -35.78
N THR A 322 24.75 5.88 -35.73
CA THR A 322 25.60 6.12 -36.90
C THR A 322 26.82 5.20 -36.85
N GLY A 323 27.13 4.57 -37.98
CA GLY A 323 28.29 3.69 -38.13
C GLY A 323 28.13 2.31 -37.46
N TYR A 324 29.27 1.66 -37.23
CA TYR A 324 29.38 0.36 -36.55
C TYR A 324 28.72 -0.85 -37.25
N GLU A 325 28.36 -0.75 -38.52
CA GLU A 325 27.68 -1.83 -39.28
C GLU A 325 28.42 -3.18 -39.20
N ARG A 326 29.77 -3.14 -39.21
CA ARG A 326 30.59 -4.35 -39.02
C ARG A 326 30.38 -5.00 -37.65
N HIS A 327 30.29 -4.19 -36.59
CA HIS A 327 30.11 -4.66 -35.22
C HIS A 327 28.67 -5.14 -35.00
N VAL A 328 27.67 -4.43 -35.53
CA VAL A 328 26.27 -4.87 -35.54
C VAL A 328 26.15 -6.22 -36.24
N SER A 329 26.74 -6.36 -37.44
CA SER A 329 26.76 -7.62 -38.17
C SER A 329 27.46 -8.75 -37.39
N GLN A 330 28.56 -8.45 -36.69
CA GLN A 330 29.25 -9.40 -35.83
C GLN A 330 28.36 -9.87 -34.67
N VAL A 331 27.72 -8.94 -33.96
CA VAL A 331 26.85 -9.23 -32.82
C VAL A 331 25.65 -10.06 -33.28
N ILE A 332 24.98 -9.66 -34.37
CA ILE A 332 23.87 -10.41 -34.99
C ILE A 332 24.31 -11.82 -35.36
N GLY A 333 25.47 -11.95 -36.03
CA GLY A 333 26.03 -13.26 -36.40
C GLY A 333 26.31 -14.16 -35.20
N CYS A 334 26.71 -13.59 -34.06
CA CYS A 334 26.92 -14.34 -32.82
C CYS A 334 25.59 -14.75 -32.18
N ILE A 335 24.63 -13.83 -32.03
CA ILE A 335 23.39 -14.10 -31.27
C ILE A 335 22.36 -14.89 -32.09
N VAL A 336 22.33 -14.78 -33.42
CA VAL A 336 21.37 -15.49 -34.32
C VAL A 336 21.98 -16.71 -35.00
N GLY A 337 23.27 -16.98 -34.83
CA GLY A 337 24.01 -18.00 -35.58
C GLY A 337 23.38 -19.40 -35.57
N PRO A 338 23.63 -20.24 -36.61
CA PRO A 338 22.96 -21.53 -36.77
C PRO A 338 23.30 -22.54 -35.66
N GLY A 339 22.29 -23.31 -35.23
CA GLY A 339 22.42 -24.42 -34.25
C GLY A 339 21.70 -24.18 -32.91
N ASN A 340 21.39 -25.26 -32.17
CA ASN A 340 20.76 -25.21 -30.83
C ASN A 340 21.80 -25.06 -29.69
N GLU A 341 22.90 -24.35 -29.92
CA GLU A 341 23.95 -24.14 -28.92
C GLU A 341 23.81 -22.77 -28.26
N ARG A 342 24.02 -22.69 -26.95
CA ARG A 342 23.99 -21.42 -26.20
C ARG A 342 25.04 -20.45 -26.76
N ARG A 343 24.60 -19.24 -27.10
CA ARG A 343 25.47 -18.14 -27.56
C ARG A 343 25.59 -17.09 -26.46
N VAL A 344 26.81 -16.66 -26.19
CA VAL A 344 27.09 -15.55 -25.27
C VAL A 344 27.94 -14.55 -26.03
N CYS A 345 27.38 -13.39 -26.35
CA CYS A 345 28.08 -12.30 -27.00
C CYS A 345 28.42 -11.22 -25.97
N VAL A 346 29.67 -10.83 -25.87
CA VAL A 346 30.17 -9.81 -24.95
C VAL A 346 30.70 -8.64 -25.76
N ILE A 347 30.03 -7.49 -25.65
CA ILE A 347 30.48 -6.22 -26.20
C ILE A 347 31.25 -5.49 -25.10
N HIS A 348 32.55 -5.30 -25.28
CA HIS A 348 33.37 -4.59 -24.30
C HIS A 348 34.17 -3.45 -24.91
N GLY A 349 34.45 -2.42 -24.12
CA GLY A 349 35.11 -1.20 -24.61
C GLY A 349 34.99 -0.05 -23.62
N LEU A 350 35.67 1.06 -23.91
CA LEU A 350 35.66 2.26 -23.06
C LEU A 350 34.24 2.79 -22.84
N GLY A 351 34.02 3.52 -21.73
CA GLY A 351 32.75 4.22 -21.51
C GLY A 351 32.43 5.16 -22.68
N GLY A 352 31.16 5.40 -22.99
CA GLY A 352 30.75 6.36 -24.04
C GLY A 352 31.08 6.00 -25.50
N THR A 353 31.59 4.79 -25.78
CA THR A 353 31.87 4.30 -27.15
C THR A 353 30.65 3.79 -27.92
N GLY A 354 29.48 3.67 -27.28
CA GLY A 354 28.23 3.24 -27.94
C GLY A 354 27.92 1.74 -27.83
N LYS A 355 28.48 1.01 -26.86
CA LYS A 355 28.22 -0.44 -26.65
C LYS A 355 26.74 -0.79 -26.56
N THR A 356 26.01 -0.11 -25.67
CA THR A 356 24.56 -0.28 -25.52
C THR A 356 23.83 0.03 -26.83
N GLN A 357 24.27 1.03 -27.58
CA GLN A 357 23.66 1.39 -28.86
C GLN A 357 23.87 0.31 -29.95
N VAL A 358 25.06 -0.30 -30.02
CA VAL A 358 25.32 -1.46 -30.89
C VAL A 358 24.46 -2.66 -30.48
N ALA A 359 24.30 -2.91 -29.18
CA ALA A 359 23.40 -3.95 -28.67
C ALA A 359 21.95 -3.70 -29.09
N LEU A 360 21.41 -2.51 -28.79
CA LEU A 360 20.03 -2.14 -29.13
C LEU A 360 19.77 -2.17 -30.65
N LYS A 361 20.73 -1.73 -31.48
CA LYS A 361 20.60 -1.78 -32.94
C LYS A 361 20.60 -3.22 -33.46
N SER A 362 21.41 -4.09 -32.86
CA SER A 362 21.43 -5.53 -33.19
C SER A 362 20.12 -6.21 -32.82
N ILE A 363 19.52 -5.81 -31.68
CA ILE A 363 18.22 -6.31 -31.22
C ILE A 363 17.10 -5.84 -32.15
N GLU A 364 17.08 -4.55 -32.51
CA GLU A 364 16.09 -3.99 -33.45
C GLU A 364 16.04 -4.77 -34.77
N GLN A 365 17.21 -5.10 -35.34
CA GLN A 365 17.32 -5.85 -36.59
C GLN A 365 16.98 -7.35 -36.46
N THR A 366 16.87 -7.87 -35.23
CA THR A 366 16.63 -9.28 -34.96
C THR A 366 15.37 -9.51 -34.12
N ILE A 367 14.54 -8.48 -33.93
CA ILE A 367 13.39 -8.53 -33.01
C ILE A 367 12.39 -9.63 -33.39
N ASP A 368 12.27 -9.95 -34.69
CA ASP A 368 11.44 -11.02 -35.23
C ASP A 368 11.95 -12.44 -34.93
N LYS A 369 13.20 -12.58 -34.45
CA LYS A 369 13.82 -13.86 -34.11
C LYS A 369 13.58 -14.29 -32.66
N TRP A 370 13.12 -13.37 -31.80
CA TRP A 370 13.00 -13.59 -30.38
C TRP A 370 11.54 -13.73 -29.97
N ALA A 371 11.21 -14.83 -29.30
CA ALA A 371 9.93 -14.97 -28.61
C ALA A 371 9.85 -14.02 -27.42
N ASP A 372 10.99 -13.80 -26.75
CA ASP A 372 11.09 -12.96 -25.56
C ASP A 372 12.45 -12.29 -25.44
N ILE A 373 12.45 -11.05 -24.94
CA ILE A 373 13.67 -10.26 -24.67
C ILE A 373 13.62 -9.78 -23.22
N ALA A 374 14.56 -10.26 -22.41
CA ALA A 374 14.78 -9.80 -21.04
C ALA A 374 15.92 -8.78 -21.02
N PHE A 375 15.61 -7.49 -20.87
CA PHE A 375 16.61 -6.43 -20.80
C PHE A 375 16.91 -6.08 -19.35
N VAL A 376 18.06 -6.56 -18.85
CA VAL A 376 18.49 -6.49 -17.46
C VAL A 376 19.46 -5.34 -17.27
N ASP A 377 19.15 -4.44 -16.35
CA ASP A 377 20.14 -3.49 -15.84
C ASP A 377 21.11 -4.26 -14.91
N ALA A 378 22.36 -4.36 -15.34
CA ALA A 378 23.43 -5.09 -14.66
C ALA A 378 24.43 -4.15 -13.96
N THR A 379 24.03 -2.91 -13.67
CA THR A 379 24.87 -1.93 -12.95
C THR A 379 25.30 -2.45 -11.57
N SER A 380 24.44 -3.22 -10.89
CA SER A 380 24.74 -3.92 -9.64
C SER A 380 24.02 -5.27 -9.58
N ARG A 381 24.38 -6.12 -8.62
CA ARG A 381 23.67 -7.39 -8.42
C ARG A 381 22.20 -7.18 -8.06
N GLU A 382 21.90 -6.20 -7.22
CA GLU A 382 20.54 -5.90 -6.75
C GLU A 382 19.64 -5.41 -7.90
N THR A 383 20.16 -4.56 -8.80
CA THR A 383 19.42 -4.07 -9.97
C THR A 383 19.17 -5.20 -10.97
N ALA A 384 20.14 -6.09 -11.16
CA ALA A 384 20.00 -7.26 -12.00
C ALA A 384 18.96 -8.24 -11.45
N GLU A 385 19.05 -8.59 -10.17
CA GLU A 385 18.11 -9.46 -9.47
C GLU A 385 16.69 -8.86 -9.46
N SER A 386 16.55 -7.55 -9.21
CA SER A 386 15.27 -6.86 -9.26
C SER A 386 14.62 -6.92 -10.65
N THR A 387 15.41 -6.66 -11.70
CA THR A 387 14.89 -6.70 -13.08
C THR A 387 14.51 -8.11 -13.50
N LEU A 388 15.30 -9.10 -13.13
CA LEU A 388 15.00 -10.52 -13.35
C LEU A 388 13.76 -10.95 -12.54
N LYS A 389 13.60 -10.54 -11.28
CA LYS A 389 12.38 -10.80 -10.50
C LYS A 389 11.16 -10.19 -11.18
N ALA A 390 11.25 -8.94 -11.65
CA ALA A 390 10.15 -8.32 -12.40
C ALA A 390 9.82 -9.12 -13.66
N PHE A 391 10.84 -9.60 -14.39
CA PHE A 391 10.65 -10.50 -15.53
C PHE A 391 9.95 -11.80 -15.13
N ALA A 392 10.34 -12.42 -14.01
CA ALA A 392 9.69 -13.61 -13.47
C ALA A 392 8.21 -13.37 -13.18
N LEU A 393 7.88 -12.25 -12.54
CA LEU A 393 6.50 -11.87 -12.21
C LEU A 393 5.65 -11.66 -13.47
N THR A 394 6.18 -10.96 -14.49
CA THR A 394 5.49 -10.78 -15.78
C THR A 394 5.27 -12.11 -16.49
N LYS A 395 6.23 -13.04 -16.40
CA LYS A 395 6.11 -14.39 -16.92
C LYS A 395 5.35 -15.34 -16.02
N GLN A 396 4.88 -14.85 -14.86
CA GLN A 396 4.25 -15.64 -13.80
C GLN A 396 5.10 -16.88 -13.44
N ALA A 397 6.42 -16.78 -13.53
CA ALA A 397 7.34 -17.87 -13.26
C ALA A 397 7.57 -18.08 -11.75
N GLY A 398 7.31 -17.05 -10.95
CA GLY A 398 7.49 -17.00 -9.50
C GLY A 398 7.88 -15.59 -9.04
N GLU A 399 8.25 -15.46 -7.76
CA GLU A 399 8.46 -14.18 -7.08
C GLU A 399 9.94 -13.86 -6.80
N THR A 400 10.87 -14.62 -7.39
CA THR A 400 12.31 -14.47 -7.20
C THR A 400 13.04 -14.29 -8.55
N TYR A 401 14.25 -13.76 -8.52
CA TYR A 401 15.06 -13.68 -9.75
C TYR A 401 15.49 -15.07 -10.24
N GLN A 402 15.65 -16.03 -9.32
CA GLN A 402 15.92 -17.42 -9.66
C GLN A 402 14.74 -18.03 -10.43
N ASP A 403 13.51 -17.57 -10.21
CA ASP A 403 12.35 -17.98 -11.00
C ASP A 403 12.47 -17.54 -12.47
N ALA A 404 12.98 -16.33 -12.72
CA ALA A 404 13.25 -15.87 -14.08
C ALA A 404 14.35 -16.69 -14.75
N ILE A 405 15.46 -16.95 -14.05
CA ILE A 405 16.54 -17.80 -14.57
C ILE A 405 15.99 -19.19 -14.90
N ARG A 406 15.23 -19.80 -13.98
CA ARG A 406 14.57 -21.09 -14.21
C ARG A 406 13.65 -21.06 -15.42
N TRP A 407 12.84 -20.01 -15.56
CA TRP A 407 11.94 -19.83 -16.70
C TRP A 407 12.71 -19.77 -18.03
N LEU A 408 13.78 -18.99 -18.09
CA LEU A 408 14.65 -18.89 -19.27
C LEU A 408 15.28 -20.24 -19.61
N GLU A 409 15.76 -20.99 -18.62
CA GLU A 409 16.32 -22.33 -18.82
C GLU A 409 15.33 -23.36 -19.40
N GLN A 410 14.03 -23.17 -19.17
CA GLN A 410 12.97 -24.12 -19.51
C GLN A 410 12.11 -23.70 -20.70
N SER A 411 12.28 -22.46 -21.17
CA SER A 411 11.55 -21.94 -22.31
C SER A 411 11.90 -22.73 -23.58
N SER A 412 10.87 -23.06 -24.36
CA SER A 412 11.00 -23.72 -25.67
C SER A 412 11.13 -22.73 -26.83
N GLY A 413 10.77 -21.45 -26.60
CA GLY A 413 10.95 -20.37 -27.56
C GLY A 413 12.36 -19.79 -27.47
N HIS A 414 12.92 -19.37 -28.60
CA HIS A 414 14.20 -18.65 -28.64
C HIS A 414 14.07 -17.30 -27.94
N TRP A 415 14.77 -17.11 -26.83
CA TRP A 415 14.79 -15.86 -26.09
C TRP A 415 16.16 -15.18 -26.15
N LEU A 416 16.18 -13.88 -25.85
CA LEU A 416 17.40 -13.08 -25.69
C LEU A 416 17.46 -12.48 -24.29
N LEU A 417 18.57 -12.72 -23.58
CA LEU A 417 18.85 -12.12 -22.28
C LEU A 417 19.97 -11.09 -22.43
N VAL A 418 19.68 -9.83 -22.13
CA VAL A 418 20.62 -8.73 -22.27
C VAL A 418 21.02 -8.23 -20.89
N PHE A 419 22.31 -8.23 -20.58
CA PHE A 419 22.87 -7.58 -19.40
C PHE A 419 23.57 -6.30 -19.84
N ASP A 420 22.95 -5.15 -19.55
CA ASP A 420 23.51 -3.84 -19.88
C ASP A 420 24.24 -3.23 -18.70
N ASN A 421 25.41 -2.62 -18.94
CA ASN A 421 26.25 -1.98 -17.91
C ASN A 421 26.80 -2.95 -16.84
N ALA A 422 27.18 -4.17 -17.22
CA ALA A 422 27.81 -5.16 -16.35
C ALA A 422 29.26 -4.78 -16.00
N ASP A 423 29.44 -3.63 -15.36
CA ASP A 423 30.73 -2.99 -15.07
C ASP A 423 31.26 -3.30 -13.66
N ASP A 424 30.42 -3.80 -12.76
CA ASP A 424 30.79 -4.15 -11.39
C ASP A 424 31.49 -5.54 -11.34
N PRO A 425 32.76 -5.62 -10.92
CA PRO A 425 33.44 -6.89 -10.73
C PRO A 425 32.78 -7.80 -9.69
N GLY A 426 32.04 -7.23 -8.72
CA GLY A 426 31.30 -7.93 -7.68
C GLY A 426 29.93 -8.48 -8.12
N LEU A 427 29.48 -8.17 -9.33
CA LEU A 427 28.16 -8.56 -9.86
C LEU A 427 27.90 -10.07 -9.80
N GLY A 428 28.96 -10.89 -9.94
CA GLY A 428 28.81 -12.34 -9.99
C GLY A 428 27.99 -12.81 -11.21
N LEU A 429 28.15 -12.14 -12.37
CA LEU A 429 27.31 -12.33 -13.57
C LEU A 429 27.11 -13.79 -14.00
N ARG A 430 28.10 -14.66 -13.74
CA ARG A 430 27.99 -16.10 -14.04
C ARG A 430 26.82 -16.77 -13.32
N ASP A 431 26.49 -16.34 -12.11
CA ASP A 431 25.39 -16.88 -11.31
C ASP A 431 24.01 -16.49 -11.89
N LEU A 432 23.96 -15.38 -12.64
CA LEU A 432 22.74 -14.84 -13.24
C LEU A 432 22.50 -15.37 -14.66
N ILE A 433 23.50 -16.04 -15.26
CA ILE A 433 23.41 -16.60 -16.60
C ILE A 433 22.70 -17.97 -16.55
N PRO A 434 21.59 -18.17 -17.27
CA PRO A 434 20.89 -19.45 -17.32
C PRO A 434 21.73 -20.55 -18.00
N ASN A 435 21.56 -21.79 -17.53
CA ASN A 435 22.26 -22.98 -18.03
C ASN A 435 21.63 -23.59 -19.30
N GLY A 436 20.44 -23.15 -19.71
CA GLY A 436 19.72 -23.66 -20.88
C GLY A 436 20.34 -23.25 -22.22
N ALA A 437 20.08 -24.01 -23.29
CA ALA A 437 20.65 -23.80 -24.63
C ALA A 437 19.72 -23.08 -25.63
N ASN A 438 18.44 -22.89 -25.29
CA ASN A 438 17.42 -22.36 -26.20
C ASN A 438 17.36 -20.81 -26.24
N GLY A 439 18.48 -20.13 -25.97
CA GLY A 439 18.53 -18.68 -25.95
C GLY A 439 19.92 -18.11 -26.06
N SER A 440 19.98 -16.84 -26.42
CA SER A 440 21.22 -16.10 -26.59
C SER A 440 21.38 -15.06 -25.49
N ILE A 441 22.62 -14.76 -25.14
CA ILE A 441 22.96 -13.79 -24.11
C ILE A 441 23.81 -12.70 -24.73
N LEU A 442 23.49 -11.45 -24.40
CA LEU A 442 24.23 -10.27 -24.83
C LEU A 442 24.67 -9.48 -23.60
N VAL A 443 25.94 -9.17 -23.48
CA VAL A 443 26.49 -8.43 -22.34
C VAL A 443 27.18 -7.17 -22.85
N THR A 444 26.91 -6.01 -22.25
CA THR A 444 27.69 -4.78 -22.46
C THR A 444 28.49 -4.46 -21.20
N THR A 445 29.79 -4.16 -21.36
CA THR A 445 30.68 -3.95 -20.20
C THR A 445 31.94 -3.14 -20.54
N ARG A 446 32.56 -2.49 -19.55
CA ARG A 446 33.91 -1.94 -19.60
C ARG A 446 34.97 -2.99 -19.21
N LEU A 447 34.57 -4.07 -18.56
CA LEU A 447 35.46 -5.12 -18.07
C LEU A 447 35.87 -6.07 -19.19
N ARG A 448 37.07 -5.86 -19.75
CA ARG A 448 37.64 -6.76 -20.77
C ARG A 448 37.69 -8.22 -20.32
N ALA A 449 37.88 -8.48 -19.02
CA ALA A 449 37.93 -9.84 -18.47
C ALA A 449 36.64 -10.65 -18.72
N LEU A 450 35.47 -9.98 -18.85
CA LEU A 450 34.21 -10.66 -19.13
C LEU A 450 34.13 -11.20 -20.57
N GLY A 451 35.03 -10.80 -21.48
CA GLY A 451 35.13 -11.38 -22.83
C GLY A 451 35.33 -12.91 -22.81
N GLN A 452 35.95 -13.44 -21.75
CA GLN A 452 36.11 -14.89 -21.53
C GLN A 452 34.79 -15.65 -21.33
N LEU A 453 33.68 -14.96 -21.07
CA LEU A 453 32.35 -15.57 -21.02
C LEU A 453 31.80 -15.90 -22.41
N GLY A 454 32.39 -15.32 -23.47
CA GLY A 454 31.92 -15.43 -24.84
C GLY A 454 31.85 -16.87 -25.34
N GLN A 455 30.71 -17.23 -25.95
CA GLN A 455 30.45 -18.56 -26.50
C GLN A 455 29.91 -18.43 -27.93
N GLY A 456 30.64 -19.01 -28.89
CA GLY A 456 30.31 -18.98 -30.33
C GLY A 456 31.25 -18.12 -31.19
N PRO A 457 31.12 -18.18 -32.52
CA PRO A 457 31.93 -17.37 -33.42
C PRO A 457 31.59 -15.89 -33.29
N GLY A 458 32.60 -15.03 -33.15
CA GLY A 458 32.42 -13.58 -33.00
C GLY A 458 31.91 -13.13 -31.63
N CYS A 459 31.98 -14.00 -30.61
CA CYS A 459 31.44 -13.79 -29.27
C CYS A 459 32.07 -12.66 -28.45
N GLU A 460 33.30 -12.25 -28.77
CA GLU A 460 33.96 -11.09 -28.15
C GLU A 460 34.00 -9.94 -29.15
N CYS A 461 33.21 -8.90 -28.89
CA CYS A 461 33.10 -7.71 -29.72
C CYS A 461 33.75 -6.52 -29.00
N GLN A 462 35.01 -6.24 -29.32
CA GLN A 462 35.70 -5.07 -28.80
C GLN A 462 35.27 -3.82 -29.55
N LEU A 463 34.63 -2.88 -28.85
CA LEU A 463 34.25 -1.58 -29.41
C LEU A 463 35.32 -0.54 -29.13
N GLY A 464 35.89 0.01 -30.21
CA GLY A 464 36.89 1.07 -30.17
C GLY A 464 36.30 2.47 -30.39
N ARG A 465 37.20 3.43 -30.62
CA ARG A 465 36.87 4.79 -31.08
C ARG A 465 36.17 4.76 -32.44
N MET A 466 35.35 5.77 -32.73
CA MET A 466 34.68 5.91 -34.03
C MET A 466 35.69 6.15 -35.15
N ARG A 467 35.38 5.69 -36.37
CA ARG A 467 36.16 6.06 -37.57
C ARG A 467 35.82 7.49 -37.99
N ASP A 468 36.74 8.15 -38.70
CA ASP A 468 36.61 9.56 -39.10
C ASP A 468 35.26 9.86 -39.79
N GLU A 469 34.89 9.06 -40.80
CA GLU A 469 33.65 9.22 -41.56
C GLU A 469 32.39 9.06 -40.68
N GLU A 470 32.38 8.06 -39.80
CA GLU A 470 31.26 7.77 -38.90
C GLU A 470 31.11 8.87 -37.82
N ALA A 471 32.24 9.38 -37.32
CA ALA A 471 32.27 10.46 -36.34
C ALA A 471 31.75 11.78 -36.93
N LEU A 472 32.16 12.10 -38.16
CA LEU A 472 31.70 13.28 -38.88
C LEU A 472 30.21 13.21 -39.18
N GLU A 473 29.72 12.05 -39.63
CA GLU A 473 28.30 11.83 -39.88
C GLU A 473 27.47 11.96 -38.59
N LEU A 474 27.94 11.41 -37.46
CA LEU A 474 27.27 11.54 -36.16
C LEU A 474 27.20 13.01 -35.72
N LEU A 475 28.31 13.75 -35.84
CA LEU A 475 28.36 15.17 -35.51
C LEU A 475 27.36 15.97 -36.35
N ALA A 476 27.36 15.77 -37.67
CA ALA A 476 26.47 16.46 -38.60
C ALA A 476 24.99 16.18 -38.29
N LYS A 477 24.63 14.90 -38.07
CA LYS A 477 23.27 14.50 -37.70
C LYS A 477 22.80 15.15 -36.39
N LYS A 478 23.65 15.14 -35.35
CA LYS A 478 23.33 15.74 -34.05
C LYS A 478 23.29 17.27 -34.08
N ALA A 479 24.16 17.90 -34.89
CA ALA A 479 24.14 19.32 -35.16
C ALA A 479 22.97 19.76 -36.06
N ARG A 480 22.23 18.81 -36.66
CA ARG A 480 21.18 19.04 -37.66
C ARG A 480 21.68 19.84 -38.87
N MET A 481 22.92 19.55 -39.29
CA MET A 481 23.59 20.21 -40.41
C MET A 481 23.79 19.22 -41.56
N ASN A 482 23.64 19.70 -42.79
CA ASN A 482 24.11 18.97 -43.96
C ASN A 482 25.58 19.33 -44.20
N ILE A 483 26.48 18.38 -43.98
CA ILE A 483 27.93 18.63 -44.04
C ILE A 483 28.42 18.89 -45.47
N GLU A 484 27.73 18.34 -46.48
CA GLU A 484 28.07 18.51 -47.91
C GLU A 484 27.85 19.94 -48.41
N ASP A 485 26.95 20.68 -47.76
CA ASP A 485 26.61 22.06 -48.11
C ASP A 485 27.48 23.09 -47.36
N GLN A 486 28.38 22.64 -46.47
CA GLN A 486 29.18 23.53 -45.63
C GLN A 486 30.45 24.03 -46.34
N SER A 487 30.96 25.17 -45.86
CA SER A 487 32.24 25.70 -46.31
C SER A 487 33.38 24.75 -45.92
N LYS A 488 34.46 24.76 -46.70
CA LYS A 488 35.67 23.98 -46.40
C LYS A 488 36.21 24.27 -44.99
N GLU A 489 36.10 25.52 -44.53
CA GLU A 489 36.52 25.92 -43.18
C GLU A 489 35.69 25.25 -42.07
N GLU A 490 34.38 25.09 -42.25
CA GLU A 490 33.52 24.40 -41.29
C GLU A 490 33.75 22.89 -41.29
N ILE A 491 34.04 22.28 -42.45
CA ILE A 491 34.41 20.87 -42.55
C ILE A 491 35.77 20.62 -41.86
N ASP A 492 36.77 21.47 -42.10
CA ASP A 492 38.07 21.38 -41.45
C ASP A 492 37.95 21.59 -39.92
N ALA A 493 37.07 22.50 -39.49
CA ALA A 493 36.75 22.69 -38.07
C ALA A 493 36.06 21.46 -37.46
N ALA A 494 35.13 20.81 -38.18
CA ALA A 494 34.45 19.60 -37.74
C ALA A 494 35.42 18.43 -37.53
N ASN A 495 36.30 18.19 -38.50
CA ASN A 495 37.32 17.14 -38.39
C ASN A 495 38.24 17.38 -37.20
N GLY A 496 38.73 18.62 -37.04
CA GLY A 496 39.59 18.91 -35.91
C GLY A 496 38.87 18.93 -34.55
N LEU A 497 37.57 19.25 -34.50
CA LEU A 497 36.77 19.07 -33.29
C LEU A 497 36.67 17.59 -32.91
N ILE A 498 36.45 16.71 -33.88
CA ILE A 498 36.39 15.26 -33.65
C ILE A 498 37.72 14.72 -33.10
N GLU A 499 38.85 15.21 -33.62
CA GLU A 499 40.19 14.93 -33.09
C GLU A 499 40.33 15.40 -31.64
N ASP A 500 39.94 16.64 -31.33
CA ASP A 500 39.95 17.20 -29.97
C ASP A 500 39.06 16.37 -29.02
N LEU A 501 37.94 15.85 -29.54
CA LEU A 501 37.01 15.01 -28.81
C LEU A 501 37.47 13.55 -28.67
N GLY A 502 38.59 13.17 -29.27
CA GLY A 502 39.17 11.83 -29.17
C GLY A 502 38.33 10.73 -29.82
N TYR A 503 37.46 11.08 -30.80
CA TYR A 503 36.62 10.13 -31.54
C TYR A 503 35.60 9.35 -30.69
N LEU A 504 35.07 10.00 -29.66
CA LEU A 504 34.16 9.38 -28.70
C LEU A 504 32.72 9.67 -29.05
N ALA A 505 31.94 8.64 -29.35
CA ALA A 505 30.55 8.77 -29.79
C ALA A 505 29.72 9.65 -28.85
N LEU A 506 29.86 9.47 -27.53
CA LEU A 506 29.14 10.27 -26.55
C LEU A 506 29.55 11.74 -26.59
N ALA A 507 30.85 12.06 -26.58
CA ALA A 507 31.33 13.45 -26.62
C ALA A 507 30.89 14.17 -27.90
N ILE A 508 31.02 13.50 -29.06
CA ILE A 508 30.58 14.00 -30.35
C ILE A 508 29.07 14.27 -30.34
N ALA A 509 28.27 13.36 -29.79
CA ALA A 509 26.83 13.52 -29.71
C ALA A 509 26.41 14.74 -28.87
N HIS A 510 27.07 14.98 -27.73
CA HIS A 510 26.81 16.16 -26.90
C HIS A 510 27.27 17.46 -27.56
N SER A 511 28.45 17.47 -28.21
CA SER A 511 28.92 18.63 -28.95
C SER A 511 27.97 18.99 -30.10
N GLY A 512 27.52 18.00 -30.87
CA GLY A 512 26.52 18.21 -31.92
C GLY A 512 25.19 18.74 -31.36
N ALA A 513 24.72 18.19 -30.24
CA ALA A 513 23.51 18.68 -29.57
C ALA A 513 23.64 20.14 -29.10
N TYR A 514 24.78 20.52 -28.52
CA TYR A 514 25.07 21.89 -28.12
C TYR A 514 25.07 22.85 -29.33
N ILE A 515 25.75 22.46 -30.40
CA ILE A 515 25.82 23.23 -31.65
C ILE A 515 24.41 23.45 -32.20
N SER A 516 23.60 22.39 -32.27
CA SER A 516 22.21 22.50 -32.72
C SER A 516 21.36 23.38 -31.82
N CYS A 517 21.52 23.29 -30.50
CA CYS A 517 20.70 24.04 -29.54
C CYS A 517 21.07 25.54 -29.48
N THR A 518 22.33 25.88 -29.79
CA THR A 518 22.83 27.26 -29.76
C THR A 518 22.88 27.92 -31.13
N GLU A 519 22.60 27.17 -32.20
CA GLU A 519 22.72 27.59 -33.60
C GLU A 519 24.10 28.20 -33.95
N MET A 520 25.14 27.79 -33.22
CA MET A 520 26.49 28.30 -33.44
C MET A 520 27.21 27.52 -34.55
N SER A 521 28.24 28.11 -35.15
CA SER A 521 29.08 27.39 -36.10
C SER A 521 30.02 26.40 -35.40
N ILE A 522 30.43 25.33 -36.09
CA ILE A 522 31.29 24.28 -35.53
C ILE A 522 32.65 24.87 -35.14
N LYS A 523 33.17 25.80 -35.95
CA LYS A 523 34.40 26.55 -35.66
C LYS A 523 34.32 27.30 -34.33
N ASN A 524 33.28 28.10 -34.14
CA ASN A 524 33.11 28.87 -32.89
C ASN A 524 32.95 27.96 -31.68
N TYR A 525 32.27 26.81 -31.83
CA TYR A 525 32.13 25.83 -30.75
C TYR A 525 33.49 25.24 -30.40
N ARG A 526 34.26 24.81 -31.40
CA ARG A 526 35.58 24.22 -31.23
C ARG A 526 36.53 25.17 -30.49
N ASP A 527 36.55 26.44 -30.87
CA ASP A 527 37.39 27.46 -30.22
C ASP A 527 37.04 27.59 -28.73
N GLN A 528 35.74 27.69 -28.38
CA GLN A 528 35.29 27.73 -26.98
C GLN A 528 35.62 26.43 -26.23
N CYS A 529 35.46 25.29 -26.89
CA CYS A 529 35.72 23.99 -26.30
C CYS A 529 37.21 23.84 -25.95
N GLN A 530 38.11 24.20 -26.87
CA GLN A 530 39.55 24.18 -26.64
C GLN A 530 39.98 25.16 -25.54
N GLU A 531 39.39 26.36 -25.47
CA GLU A 531 39.66 27.32 -24.41
C GLU A 531 39.25 26.77 -23.03
N LYS A 532 38.05 26.18 -22.93
CA LYS A 532 37.56 25.54 -21.71
C LYS A 532 38.41 24.33 -21.31
N MET A 533 38.82 23.48 -22.26
CA MET A 533 39.71 22.35 -22.01
C MET A 533 41.07 22.80 -21.43
N LYS A 534 41.64 23.90 -21.96
CA LYS A 534 42.89 24.50 -21.45
C LYS A 534 42.72 25.05 -20.03
N GLY A 535 41.62 25.76 -19.76
CA GLY A 535 41.34 26.35 -18.44
C GLY A 535 40.96 25.34 -17.36
N ALA A 536 40.40 24.18 -17.73
CA ALA A 536 39.89 23.19 -16.77
C ALA A 536 40.94 22.16 -16.30
N LEU A 537 42.18 22.21 -16.81
CA LEU A 537 43.30 21.33 -16.42
C LEU A 537 43.58 21.34 -14.90
N GLU A 538 43.43 22.49 -14.23
CA GLU A 538 43.56 22.60 -12.76
C GLU A 538 42.34 22.05 -12.00
N LEU A 539 41.13 22.24 -12.54
CA LEU A 539 39.86 21.81 -11.93
C LEU A 539 39.69 20.27 -11.97
N TYR A 540 40.07 19.64 -13.08
CA TYR A 540 39.96 18.18 -13.26
C TYR A 540 40.91 17.38 -12.36
N SER A 541 42.01 17.97 -11.90
CA SER A 541 42.92 17.33 -10.94
C SER A 541 42.26 17.04 -9.58
N LYS A 542 41.17 17.75 -9.24
CA LYS A 542 40.41 17.61 -7.99
C LYS A 542 39.15 16.74 -8.10
N LEU A 543 38.65 16.46 -9.31
CA LEU A 543 37.33 15.88 -9.55
C LEU A 543 37.27 14.34 -9.55
N ALA A 544 38.40 13.63 -9.64
CA ALA A 544 38.51 12.20 -9.31
C ALA A 544 39.98 11.74 -9.37
N ALA A 545 40.44 10.97 -8.37
CA ALA A 545 41.80 10.42 -8.31
C ALA A 545 42.17 9.46 -9.46
N ASN A 546 41.19 9.05 -10.28
CA ASN A 546 41.34 8.04 -11.35
C ASN A 546 40.72 8.47 -12.70
N ALA A 547 40.44 9.77 -12.94
CA ALA A 547 39.89 10.19 -14.22
C ALA A 547 40.93 9.99 -15.35
N GLU A 548 40.73 8.98 -16.19
CA GLU A 548 41.45 8.80 -17.45
C GLU A 548 41.41 10.09 -18.28
N GLU A 549 42.43 10.34 -19.10
CA GLU A 549 42.53 11.52 -19.97
C GLU A 549 41.29 11.70 -20.87
N TYR A 550 40.66 10.59 -21.26
CA TYR A 550 39.37 10.48 -21.93
C TYR A 550 38.21 11.19 -21.20
N SER A 551 38.12 11.08 -19.87
CA SER A 551 36.98 11.60 -19.10
C SER A 551 36.95 13.13 -19.08
N LYS A 552 38.10 13.78 -19.24
CA LYS A 552 38.24 15.25 -19.21
C LYS A 552 37.52 15.90 -20.39
N THR A 553 37.67 15.32 -21.58
CA THR A 553 37.04 15.80 -22.82
C THR A 553 35.52 15.73 -22.72
N VAL A 554 34.98 14.57 -22.31
CA VAL A 554 33.53 14.39 -22.18
C VAL A 554 32.96 15.32 -21.10
N TYR A 555 33.66 15.47 -19.97
CA TYR A 555 33.25 16.38 -18.90
C TYR A 555 33.23 17.85 -19.35
N THR A 556 34.14 18.27 -20.23
CA THR A 556 34.13 19.63 -20.79
C THR A 556 32.85 19.85 -21.60
N THR A 557 32.47 18.90 -22.46
CA THR A 557 31.25 19.03 -23.29
C THR A 557 29.99 19.14 -22.43
N TRP A 558 29.91 18.39 -21.33
CA TRP A 558 28.79 18.48 -20.40
C TRP A 558 28.79 19.76 -19.59
N MET A 559 29.95 20.22 -19.11
CA MET A 559 30.06 21.48 -18.36
C MET A 559 29.63 22.67 -19.22
N MET A 560 30.07 22.71 -20.48
CA MET A 560 29.64 23.74 -21.42
C MET A 560 28.12 23.77 -21.58
N SER A 561 27.49 22.59 -21.70
CA SER A 561 26.03 22.45 -21.79
C SER A 561 25.34 22.85 -20.48
N TYR A 562 25.86 22.42 -19.33
CA TYR A 562 25.35 22.76 -18.01
C TYR A 562 25.37 24.25 -17.74
N GLU A 563 26.45 24.96 -18.10
CA GLU A 563 26.55 26.41 -17.92
C GLU A 563 25.39 27.16 -18.61
N ARG A 564 24.87 26.63 -19.73
CA ARG A 564 23.74 27.18 -20.49
C ARG A 564 22.37 26.88 -19.89
N LEU A 565 22.25 25.87 -19.04
CA LEU A 565 20.97 25.49 -18.46
C LEU A 565 20.42 26.58 -17.55
N SER A 566 19.09 26.75 -17.59
CA SER A 566 18.33 27.55 -16.65
C SER A 566 18.56 27.07 -15.21
N PRO A 567 18.46 27.94 -14.20
CA PRO A 567 18.62 27.53 -12.80
C PRO A 567 17.71 26.38 -12.39
N ARG A 568 16.46 26.34 -12.88
CA ARG A 568 15.53 25.23 -12.56
C ARG A 568 15.92 23.94 -13.27
N ALA A 569 16.44 23.98 -14.50
CA ALA A 569 16.93 22.78 -15.20
C ALA A 569 18.18 22.20 -14.53
N LYS A 570 19.08 23.05 -14.02
CA LYS A 570 20.23 22.61 -13.20
C LYS A 570 19.78 21.84 -11.96
N GLU A 571 18.78 22.36 -11.24
CA GLU A 571 18.22 21.68 -10.08
C GLU A 571 17.49 20.38 -10.44
N MET A 572 16.81 20.32 -11.58
CA MET A 572 16.23 19.06 -12.08
C MET A 572 17.34 18.02 -12.31
N LEU A 573 18.41 18.40 -13.01
CA LEU A 573 19.54 17.50 -13.25
C LEU A 573 20.14 16.99 -11.94
N CYS A 574 20.28 17.85 -10.92
CA CYS A 574 20.70 17.44 -9.58
C CYS A 574 19.76 16.40 -8.95
N LEU A 575 18.43 16.61 -9.00
CA LEU A 575 17.47 15.63 -8.47
C LEU A 575 17.54 14.30 -9.22
N LEU A 576 17.63 14.34 -10.55
CA LEU A 576 17.76 13.13 -11.38
C LEU A 576 19.07 12.36 -11.11
N ALA A 577 20.16 13.07 -10.78
CA ALA A 577 21.45 12.48 -10.46
C ALA A 577 21.45 11.64 -9.17
N TYR A 578 20.51 11.88 -8.26
CA TYR A 578 20.37 11.13 -7.02
C TYR A 578 19.27 10.05 -7.06
N LEU A 579 18.43 10.07 -8.10
CA LEU A 579 17.62 8.91 -8.48
C LEU A 579 18.51 7.86 -9.15
N HIS A 580 18.06 6.60 -9.20
CA HIS A 580 18.62 5.63 -10.14
C HIS A 580 18.61 6.19 -11.58
N HIS A 581 19.68 5.96 -12.36
CA HIS A 581 19.91 6.60 -13.67
C HIS A 581 18.89 6.21 -14.75
N ASP A 582 18.24 5.07 -14.56
CA ASP A 582 17.26 4.50 -15.46
C ASP A 582 15.85 4.44 -14.82
N MET A 583 14.82 4.31 -15.66
CA MET A 583 13.41 4.18 -15.28
C MET A 583 12.84 5.39 -14.50
N ILE A 584 13.36 6.59 -14.72
CA ILE A 584 12.88 7.80 -14.05
C ILE A 584 11.55 8.25 -14.67
N LYS A 585 10.44 7.93 -14.02
CA LYS A 585 9.09 8.25 -14.54
C LYS A 585 8.67 9.67 -14.19
N ARG A 586 7.97 10.33 -15.13
CA ARG A 586 7.25 11.61 -14.90
C ARG A 586 6.30 11.53 -13.70
N GLU A 587 5.71 10.36 -13.49
CA GLU A 587 4.75 10.10 -12.42
C GLU A 587 5.33 10.37 -11.02
N ILE A 588 6.65 10.26 -10.82
CA ILE A 588 7.33 10.62 -9.56
C ILE A 588 7.05 12.08 -9.20
N PHE A 589 7.28 12.98 -10.14
CA PHE A 589 7.09 14.41 -9.94
C PHE A 589 5.61 14.79 -9.87
N LYS A 590 4.79 14.19 -10.73
CA LYS A 590 3.34 14.45 -10.76
C LYS A 590 2.65 14.06 -9.46
N ARG A 591 2.91 12.86 -8.95
CA ARG A 591 2.33 12.40 -7.67
C ARG A 591 2.87 13.19 -6.49
N ALA A 592 4.17 13.51 -6.51
CA ALA A 592 4.74 14.35 -5.46
C ALA A 592 4.10 15.76 -5.43
N ALA A 593 3.86 16.36 -6.59
CA ALA A 593 3.20 17.66 -6.71
C ALA A 593 1.71 17.62 -6.31
N ALA A 594 1.04 16.48 -6.45
CA ALA A 594 -0.32 16.30 -5.94
C ALA A 594 -0.37 16.21 -4.39
N ASN A 595 0.75 15.88 -3.75
CA ASN A 595 0.86 15.64 -2.31
C ASN A 595 1.59 16.75 -1.54
N LEU A 596 1.69 17.97 -2.08
CA LEU A 596 2.44 19.07 -1.44
C LEU A 596 1.90 19.49 -0.07
N GLU A 597 0.59 19.44 0.11
CA GLU A 597 -0.06 19.78 1.39
C GLU A 597 -0.10 18.57 2.35
N ARG A 598 0.46 17.43 1.96
CA ARG A 598 0.45 16.22 2.77
C ARG A 598 1.27 16.42 4.04
N GLU A 599 0.65 16.06 5.16
CA GLU A 599 1.26 16.10 6.48
C GLU A 599 2.12 14.84 6.73
N PRO A 600 3.16 14.95 7.57
CA PRO A 600 3.99 13.80 7.97
C PRO A 600 3.16 12.73 8.71
N ILE A 601 3.46 11.46 8.44
CA ILE A 601 2.83 10.30 9.10
C ILE A 601 3.26 10.21 10.57
N LEU A 602 4.51 10.61 10.86
CA LEU A 602 5.15 10.54 12.15
C LEU A 602 5.21 11.93 12.78
N PRO A 603 4.64 12.12 13.98
CA PRO A 603 4.77 13.36 14.74
C PRO A 603 6.14 13.42 15.46
N THR A 604 7.23 13.18 14.74
CA THR A 604 8.60 13.20 15.28
C THR A 604 9.21 14.59 15.08
N GLU A 605 10.05 15.06 16.00
CA GLU A 605 10.82 16.30 15.82
C GLU A 605 11.92 16.16 14.75
N SER A 606 12.13 14.96 14.21
CA SER A 606 13.22 14.60 13.29
C SER A 606 13.00 14.96 11.81
N VAL A 607 11.89 15.60 11.45
CA VAL A 607 11.60 15.94 10.05
C VAL A 607 12.61 16.97 9.55
N ASP A 608 13.28 16.67 8.43
CA ASP A 608 14.10 17.65 7.73
C ASP A 608 13.22 18.67 6.98
N GLU A 609 12.58 19.55 7.76
CA GLU A 609 11.64 20.55 7.25
C GLU A 609 12.27 21.44 6.16
N GLY A 610 13.58 21.71 6.24
CA GLY A 610 14.29 22.52 5.26
C GLY A 610 14.34 21.89 3.88
N ASN A 611 14.79 20.63 3.78
CA ASN A 611 14.85 19.92 2.51
C ASN A 611 13.45 19.57 1.98
N LEU A 612 12.51 19.21 2.86
CA LEU A 612 11.12 18.97 2.48
C LEU A 612 10.47 20.23 1.88
N GLN A 613 10.61 21.38 2.54
CA GLN A 613 10.04 22.64 2.06
C GLN A 613 10.68 23.08 0.75
N TYR A 614 11.99 22.85 0.58
CA TYR A 614 12.67 23.10 -0.68
C TYR A 614 12.05 22.30 -1.83
N VAL A 615 11.87 20.99 -1.65
CA VAL A 615 11.25 20.11 -2.67
C VAL A 615 9.82 20.56 -2.96
N LYS A 616 9.04 20.88 -1.92
CA LYS A 616 7.68 21.39 -2.11
C LYS A 616 7.66 22.67 -2.96
N ASN A 617 8.51 23.64 -2.62
CA ASN A 617 8.64 24.89 -3.37
C ASN A 617 9.13 24.68 -4.81
N TYR A 618 9.98 23.69 -5.06
CA TYR A 618 10.44 23.38 -6.41
C TYR A 618 9.32 22.80 -7.27
N LEU A 619 8.49 21.93 -6.70
CA LEU A 619 7.39 21.25 -7.37
C LEU A 619 6.19 22.18 -7.68
N THR A 620 5.97 23.25 -6.91
CA THR A 620 4.88 24.21 -7.21
C THR A 620 5.03 24.85 -8.58
N GLY A 621 6.25 24.98 -9.11
CA GLY A 621 6.45 25.51 -10.45
C GLY A 621 6.14 24.51 -11.58
N PHE A 622 5.58 23.34 -11.27
CA PHE A 622 4.94 22.44 -12.24
C PHE A 622 3.41 22.40 -12.08
N LEU A 623 2.87 23.34 -11.30
CA LEU A 623 1.44 23.51 -11.11
C LEU A 623 0.95 24.78 -11.82
N ASP A 624 -0.29 24.74 -12.31
CA ASP A 624 -0.97 25.92 -12.84
C ASP A 624 -1.54 26.81 -11.71
N SER A 625 -2.24 27.89 -12.07
CA SER A 625 -2.87 28.81 -11.11
C SER A 625 -3.93 28.17 -10.23
N GLU A 626 -4.49 27.03 -10.65
CA GLU A 626 -5.49 26.26 -9.91
C GLU A 626 -4.86 25.14 -9.07
N LYS A 627 -3.52 25.09 -9.00
CA LYS A 627 -2.73 24.03 -8.35
C LYS A 627 -2.86 22.65 -9.02
N ASN A 628 -3.26 22.58 -10.29
CA ASN A 628 -3.28 21.33 -11.05
C ASN A 628 -1.95 21.08 -11.76
N TRP A 629 -1.64 19.80 -12.05
CA TRP A 629 -0.41 19.43 -12.76
C TRP A 629 -0.34 20.03 -14.17
N ASP A 630 0.66 20.87 -14.40
CA ASP A 630 0.98 21.45 -15.70
C ASP A 630 2.05 20.61 -16.41
N ALA A 631 1.58 19.73 -17.30
CA ALA A 631 2.46 18.88 -18.10
C ALA A 631 3.37 19.66 -19.05
N ASN A 632 2.99 20.87 -19.48
CA ASN A 632 3.78 21.68 -20.41
C ASN A 632 4.98 22.31 -19.70
N ASN A 633 4.80 22.83 -18.49
CA ASN A 633 5.91 23.37 -17.70
C ASN A 633 6.95 22.31 -17.37
N PHE A 634 6.50 21.11 -16.99
CA PHE A 634 7.40 19.98 -16.77
C PHE A 634 8.12 19.59 -18.07
N SER A 635 7.37 19.40 -19.16
CA SER A 635 7.96 18.95 -20.44
C SER A 635 8.94 19.98 -20.98
N THR A 636 8.61 21.28 -20.96
CA THR A 636 9.51 22.36 -21.41
C THR A 636 10.85 22.34 -20.67
N LEU A 637 10.82 22.12 -19.36
CA LEU A 637 12.03 22.09 -18.54
C LEU A 637 12.86 20.83 -18.78
N VAL A 638 12.22 19.66 -18.96
CA VAL A 638 12.90 18.40 -19.26
C VAL A 638 13.43 18.40 -20.70
N ASP A 639 12.71 19.02 -21.64
CA ASP A 639 13.13 19.21 -23.03
C ASP A 639 14.40 20.08 -23.13
N GLU A 640 14.61 21.00 -22.19
CA GLU A 640 15.87 21.75 -22.07
C GLU A 640 17.06 20.82 -21.76
N LEU A 641 16.87 19.79 -20.94
CA LEU A 641 17.92 18.79 -20.66
C LEU A 641 18.13 17.85 -21.85
N ILE A 642 17.05 17.46 -22.52
CA ILE A 642 17.07 16.58 -23.71
C ILE A 642 17.72 17.28 -24.90
N SER A 643 17.51 18.59 -25.08
CA SER A 643 18.08 19.34 -26.21
C SER A 643 19.62 19.34 -26.20
N TYR A 644 20.23 19.33 -25.02
CA TYR A 644 21.68 19.15 -24.83
C TYR A 644 22.13 17.68 -24.71
N SER A 645 21.21 16.72 -24.92
CA SER A 645 21.42 15.28 -24.77
C SER A 645 21.93 14.86 -23.39
N LEU A 646 21.69 15.64 -22.33
CA LEU A 646 22.11 15.29 -20.96
C LEU A 646 21.26 14.16 -20.37
N ILE A 647 20.01 14.06 -20.82
CA ILE A 647 19.08 12.98 -20.53
C ILE A 647 18.42 12.53 -21.84
N ASP A 648 17.97 11.29 -21.89
CA ASP A 648 17.19 10.73 -22.99
C ASP A 648 15.79 10.35 -22.51
N TYR A 649 14.82 10.31 -23.44
CA TYR A 649 13.46 9.84 -23.17
C TYR A 649 13.19 8.53 -23.89
N ASP A 650 13.02 7.46 -23.13
CA ASP A 650 12.63 6.15 -23.62
C ASP A 650 11.11 6.08 -23.79
N ARG A 651 10.67 6.21 -25.03
CA ARG A 651 9.25 6.13 -25.41
C ARG A 651 8.65 4.74 -25.19
N VAL A 652 9.45 3.67 -25.16
CA VAL A 652 8.96 2.30 -24.98
C VAL A 652 8.53 2.07 -23.54
N ASN A 653 9.30 2.64 -22.59
CA ASN A 653 9.08 2.49 -21.16
C ASN A 653 8.40 3.72 -20.50
N ASP A 654 8.15 4.79 -21.27
CA ASP A 654 7.64 6.09 -20.81
C ASP A 654 8.44 6.62 -19.60
N ALA A 655 9.77 6.61 -19.75
CA ALA A 655 10.71 6.97 -18.69
C ALA A 655 11.90 7.75 -19.23
N TYR A 656 12.51 8.54 -18.36
CA TYR A 656 13.76 9.25 -18.66
C TYR A 656 14.95 8.43 -18.19
N THR A 657 16.05 8.54 -18.93
CA THR A 657 17.30 7.83 -18.66
C THR A 657 18.48 8.78 -18.71
N LEU A 658 19.38 8.67 -17.76
CA LEU A 658 20.66 9.35 -17.74
C LEU A 658 21.73 8.36 -18.13
N HIS A 659 22.62 8.74 -19.04
CA HIS A 659 23.81 7.92 -19.29
C HIS A 659 24.63 7.81 -18.00
N VAL A 660 25.07 6.61 -17.61
CA VAL A 660 25.75 6.34 -16.32
C VAL A 660 26.91 7.32 -16.03
N LEU A 661 27.71 7.65 -17.04
CA LEU A 661 28.79 8.65 -16.86
C LEU A 661 28.29 10.09 -16.64
N VAL A 662 27.19 10.48 -17.28
CA VAL A 662 26.54 11.80 -17.05
C VAL A 662 25.94 11.82 -15.65
N HIS A 663 25.34 10.71 -15.23
CA HIS A 663 24.78 10.52 -13.89
C HIS A 663 25.84 10.71 -12.79
N ASP A 664 26.97 10.02 -12.91
CA ASP A 664 28.09 10.15 -11.97
C ASP A 664 28.67 11.56 -11.94
N TRP A 665 28.85 12.17 -13.11
CA TRP A 665 29.32 13.56 -13.20
C TRP A 665 28.33 14.55 -12.60
N ALA A 666 27.03 14.42 -12.86
CA ALA A 666 26.01 15.35 -12.37
C ALA A 666 25.96 15.39 -10.84
N ARG A 667 26.22 14.26 -10.15
CA ARG A 667 26.36 14.24 -8.68
C ARG A 667 27.51 15.11 -8.18
N SER A 668 28.58 15.26 -8.96
CA SER A 668 29.72 16.13 -8.60
C SER A 668 29.43 17.63 -8.73
N LEU A 669 28.33 18.00 -9.39
CA LEU A 669 27.93 19.39 -9.63
C LEU A 669 27.01 19.96 -8.55
N ALA A 670 26.51 19.12 -7.65
CA ALA A 670 25.55 19.55 -6.64
C ALA A 670 26.14 20.70 -5.81
N SER A 671 25.40 21.81 -5.73
CA SER A 671 25.75 22.98 -4.91
C SER A 671 25.66 22.69 -3.41
N VAL A 672 25.00 21.59 -3.07
CA VAL A 672 24.76 21.08 -1.72
C VAL A 672 25.55 19.80 -1.49
N SER A 673 25.72 19.42 -0.24
CA SER A 673 26.38 18.15 0.09
C SER A 673 25.61 16.96 -0.51
N SER A 674 26.31 15.86 -0.82
CA SER A 674 25.64 14.66 -1.34
C SER A 674 24.57 14.10 -0.41
N PHE A 675 24.72 14.35 0.89
CA PHE A 675 23.74 14.04 1.92
C PHE A 675 22.44 14.86 1.76
N GLU A 676 22.53 16.17 1.56
CA GLU A 676 21.35 17.04 1.38
C GLU A 676 20.63 16.75 0.06
N ALA A 677 21.37 16.51 -1.02
CA ALA A 677 20.76 16.13 -2.30
C ALA A 677 20.02 14.80 -2.21
N ALA A 678 20.60 13.79 -1.55
CA ALA A 678 19.94 12.51 -1.29
C ALA A 678 18.66 12.69 -0.47
N LYS A 679 18.66 13.57 0.55
CA LYS A 679 17.46 13.87 1.33
C LYS A 679 16.36 14.56 0.52
N ARG A 680 16.70 15.48 -0.38
CA ARG A 680 15.70 16.09 -1.29
C ARG A 680 15.03 15.03 -2.18
N VAL A 681 15.82 14.10 -2.72
CA VAL A 681 15.26 12.98 -3.50
C VAL A 681 14.46 12.02 -2.62
N SER A 682 14.89 11.78 -1.39
CA SER A 682 14.14 11.00 -0.40
C SER A 682 12.74 11.57 -0.20
N HIS A 683 12.62 12.88 0.09
CA HIS A 683 11.33 13.54 0.24
C HIS A 683 10.51 13.56 -1.05
N LEU A 684 11.16 13.76 -2.21
CA LEU A 684 10.48 13.68 -3.52
C LEU A 684 9.84 12.31 -3.73
N LEU A 685 10.60 11.23 -3.50
CA LEU A 685 10.09 9.86 -3.62
C LEU A 685 8.98 9.60 -2.60
N ALA A 686 9.18 9.98 -1.34
CA ALA A 686 8.18 9.82 -0.30
C ALA A 686 6.87 10.53 -0.67
N LEU A 687 6.92 11.80 -1.09
CA LEU A 687 5.76 12.57 -1.57
C LEU A 687 5.06 11.91 -2.75
N SER A 688 5.78 11.19 -3.60
CA SER A 688 5.21 10.49 -4.75
C SER A 688 4.46 9.20 -4.40
N ILE A 689 4.73 8.61 -3.22
CA ILE A 689 4.12 7.35 -2.77
C ILE A 689 2.80 7.69 -2.07
N ASP A 690 1.68 7.41 -2.73
CA ASP A 690 0.35 7.45 -2.11
C ASP A 690 -0.04 6.11 -1.50
N SER A 691 -1.16 6.08 -0.78
CA SER A 691 -1.69 4.93 -0.03
C SER A 691 -2.91 4.24 -0.69
N SER A 692 -3.15 4.45 -1.99
CA SER A 692 -4.27 3.78 -2.68
C SER A 692 -3.99 2.28 -2.87
N ASN A 693 -5.01 1.42 -2.72
CA ASN A 693 -4.91 -0.02 -2.96
C ASN A 693 -5.36 -0.42 -4.38
N ASP A 694 -5.29 0.52 -5.32
CA ASP A 694 -5.58 0.23 -6.72
C ASP A 694 -4.36 -0.38 -7.44
N ILE A 695 -4.65 -1.17 -8.46
CA ILE A 695 -3.64 -1.91 -9.24
C ILE A 695 -2.57 -0.97 -9.82
N LYS A 696 -2.96 0.22 -10.32
CA LYS A 696 -2.01 1.17 -10.94
C LYS A 696 -1.05 1.75 -9.90
N THR A 697 -1.53 1.99 -8.69
CA THR A 697 -0.71 2.47 -7.59
C THR A 697 0.27 1.41 -7.11
N HIS A 698 -0.15 0.15 -6.95
CA HIS A 698 0.78 -0.94 -6.63
C HIS A 698 1.85 -1.11 -7.72
N ALA A 699 1.45 -1.05 -9.00
CA ALA A 699 2.41 -1.09 -10.12
C ALA A 699 3.40 0.07 -10.10
N TYR A 700 2.93 1.28 -9.77
CA TYR A 700 3.77 2.46 -9.60
C TYR A 700 4.77 2.29 -8.46
N ARG A 701 4.32 1.92 -7.25
CA ARG A 701 5.18 1.69 -6.08
C ARG A 701 6.21 0.60 -6.35
N ARG A 702 5.83 -0.49 -7.03
CA ARG A 702 6.76 -1.53 -7.48
C ARG A 702 7.88 -0.96 -8.35
N SER A 703 7.55 -0.06 -9.27
CA SER A 703 8.56 0.58 -10.13
C SER A 703 9.51 1.53 -9.40
N LEU A 704 9.21 1.93 -8.16
CA LEU A 704 10.10 2.78 -7.37
C LEU A 704 11.21 2.01 -6.65
N LEU A 705 11.20 0.67 -6.66
CA LEU A 705 12.09 -0.16 -5.84
C LEU A 705 13.57 0.22 -5.99
N VAL A 706 14.04 0.41 -7.22
CA VAL A 706 15.46 0.73 -7.50
C VAL A 706 15.84 2.12 -7.01
N HIS A 707 14.95 3.10 -7.12
CA HIS A 707 15.17 4.45 -6.62
C HIS A 707 15.19 4.47 -5.08
N VAL A 708 14.21 3.81 -4.44
CA VAL A 708 14.11 3.71 -2.98
C VAL A 708 15.32 2.97 -2.39
N SER A 709 15.69 1.82 -2.98
CA SER A 709 16.83 1.03 -2.49
C SER A 709 18.14 1.81 -2.56
N GLY A 710 18.37 2.56 -3.65
CA GLY A 710 19.55 3.42 -3.80
C GLY A 710 19.61 4.53 -2.75
N ILE A 711 18.47 5.13 -2.40
CA ILE A 711 18.38 6.17 -1.38
C ILE A 711 18.52 5.61 0.05
N VAL A 712 17.94 4.44 0.34
CA VAL A 712 18.06 3.79 1.65
C VAL A 712 19.48 3.27 1.90
N ALA A 713 20.17 2.76 0.88
CA ALA A 713 21.57 2.33 0.98
C ALA A 713 22.57 3.49 0.93
N GLY A 714 22.12 4.70 0.55
CA GLY A 714 22.95 5.88 0.40
C GLY A 714 23.47 6.47 1.73
N PRO A 715 24.35 7.46 1.67
CA PRO A 715 24.93 8.07 2.87
C PRO A 715 23.89 8.91 3.63
N GLY A 716 23.64 8.55 4.89
CA GLY A 716 22.86 9.37 5.82
C GLY A 716 21.86 8.60 6.67
N LYS A 717 21.42 9.19 7.79
CA LYS A 717 20.26 8.68 8.53
C LYS A 717 19.00 9.04 7.75
N GLN A 718 18.19 8.04 7.44
CA GLN A 718 16.91 8.23 6.78
C GLN A 718 15.98 9.12 7.61
N ASP A 719 15.20 9.95 6.91
CA ASP A 719 14.07 10.62 7.56
C ASP A 719 13.02 9.56 7.89
N MET A 720 12.55 9.54 9.13
CA MET A 720 11.63 8.49 9.57
C MET A 720 10.29 8.55 8.84
N ASN A 721 9.84 9.74 8.43
CA ASN A 721 8.62 9.89 7.64
C ASN A 721 8.79 9.30 6.25
N ASP A 722 9.91 9.57 5.59
CA ASP A 722 10.22 8.99 4.28
C ASP A 722 10.36 7.47 4.37
N ALA A 723 11.05 6.98 5.42
CA ALA A 723 11.21 5.55 5.68
C ALA A 723 9.86 4.82 5.79
N ALA A 724 8.85 5.44 6.40
CA ALA A 724 7.51 4.85 6.48
C ALA A 724 6.88 4.62 5.10
N TYR A 725 7.10 5.52 4.13
CA TYR A 725 6.64 5.33 2.75
C TYR A 725 7.49 4.29 1.99
N PHE A 726 8.80 4.25 2.25
CA PHE A 726 9.68 3.26 1.65
C PHE A 726 9.38 1.84 2.12
N ALA A 727 8.92 1.66 3.36
CA ALA A 727 8.48 0.36 3.87
C ALA A 727 7.33 -0.23 3.04
N ILE A 728 6.41 0.62 2.53
CA ILE A 728 5.31 0.22 1.64
C ILE A 728 5.86 -0.25 0.29
N VAL A 729 6.87 0.43 -0.25
CA VAL A 729 7.52 0.01 -1.50
C VAL A 729 8.19 -1.35 -1.32
N TYR A 730 8.84 -1.61 -0.18
CA TYR A 730 9.40 -2.94 0.08
C TYR A 730 8.33 -4.01 0.26
N GLU A 731 7.22 -3.71 0.94
CA GLU A 731 6.06 -4.59 1.07
C GLU A 731 5.48 -5.01 -0.30
N ASP A 732 5.20 -4.05 -1.18
CA ASP A 732 4.64 -4.30 -2.51
C ASP A 732 5.56 -5.15 -3.40
N ASN A 733 6.85 -5.18 -3.10
CA ASN A 733 7.87 -5.98 -3.78
C ASN A 733 8.26 -7.26 -3.02
N GLY A 734 7.61 -7.59 -1.89
CA GLY A 734 7.93 -8.75 -1.05
C GLY A 734 9.34 -8.72 -0.45
N ARG A 735 9.90 -7.51 -0.25
CA ARG A 735 11.25 -7.27 0.32
C ARG A 735 11.16 -7.16 1.84
N TRP A 736 10.72 -8.26 2.46
CA TRP A 736 10.40 -8.29 3.89
C TRP A 736 11.59 -8.00 4.80
N LYS A 737 12.82 -8.34 4.38
CA LYS A 737 14.05 -8.11 5.15
C LYS A 737 14.45 -6.63 5.15
N GLU A 738 14.36 -5.96 4.01
CA GLU A 738 14.61 -4.53 3.91
C GLU A 738 13.51 -3.73 4.62
N LYS A 739 12.26 -4.19 4.52
CA LYS A 739 11.13 -3.65 5.29
C LYS A 739 11.38 -3.75 6.80
N GLU A 740 11.78 -4.91 7.31
CA GLU A 740 12.12 -5.12 8.73
C GLU A 740 13.15 -4.10 9.22
N GLY A 741 14.20 -3.86 8.42
CA GLY A 741 15.23 -2.87 8.75
C GLY A 741 14.69 -1.44 8.89
N LEU A 742 13.67 -1.07 8.12
CA LEU A 742 12.99 0.22 8.25
C LEU A 742 11.98 0.22 9.41
N ASP A 743 11.18 -0.85 9.55
CA ASP A 743 10.18 -0.98 10.61
C ASP A 743 10.83 -0.88 11.99
N LEU A 744 11.99 -1.50 12.20
CA LEU A 744 12.79 -1.39 13.44
C LEU A 744 13.24 0.06 13.70
N GLN A 745 13.78 0.75 12.69
CA GLN A 745 14.21 2.14 12.85
C GLN A 745 13.04 3.08 13.18
N ILE A 746 11.90 2.89 12.51
CA ILE A 746 10.68 3.66 12.75
C ILE A 746 10.15 3.38 14.17
N LEU A 747 10.17 2.11 14.59
CA LEU A 747 9.74 1.71 15.93
C LEU A 747 10.63 2.34 17.00
N ASP A 748 11.95 2.25 16.86
CA ASP A 748 12.91 2.86 17.79
C ASP A 748 12.70 4.37 17.91
N ALA A 749 12.53 5.06 16.79
CA ALA A 749 12.24 6.50 16.77
C ALA A 749 10.91 6.82 17.48
N ARG A 750 9.85 6.04 17.25
CA ARG A 750 8.55 6.22 17.92
C ARG A 750 8.62 5.93 19.42
N ILE A 751 9.39 4.93 19.84
CA ILE A 751 9.63 4.65 21.27
C ILE A 751 10.34 5.83 21.93
N GLN A 752 11.37 6.38 21.28
CA GLN A 752 12.15 7.51 21.81
C GLN A 752 11.31 8.78 21.92
N ASP A 753 10.54 9.12 20.88
CA ASP A 753 9.81 10.39 20.81
C ASP A 753 8.45 10.36 21.51
N LEU A 754 7.74 9.23 21.47
CA LEU A 754 6.35 9.12 21.92
C LEU A 754 6.15 8.15 23.09
N GLY A 755 7.13 7.26 23.34
CA GLY A 755 7.05 6.19 24.33
C GLY A 755 6.46 4.88 23.79
N ALA A 756 6.74 3.78 24.50
CA ALA A 756 6.34 2.42 24.12
C ALA A 756 4.81 2.22 24.01
N SER A 757 4.04 2.83 24.92
CA SER A 757 2.59 2.67 24.97
C SER A 757 1.82 3.57 24.01
N HIS A 758 2.49 4.43 23.24
CA HIS A 758 1.81 5.36 22.35
C HIS A 758 1.14 4.61 21.19
N PRO A 759 -0.09 4.98 20.75
CA PRO A 759 -0.81 4.26 19.69
C PRO A 759 -0.02 4.09 18.39
N PHE A 760 0.78 5.09 18.01
CA PHE A 760 1.65 4.97 16.84
C PHE A 760 2.79 3.97 17.06
N THR A 761 3.39 3.93 18.25
CA THR A 761 4.40 2.93 18.59
C THR A 761 3.80 1.52 18.50
N LEU A 762 2.61 1.32 19.09
CA LEU A 762 1.88 0.06 19.00
C LEU A 762 1.50 -0.33 17.56
N THR A 763 1.22 0.66 16.70
CA THR A 763 0.97 0.41 15.27
C THR A 763 2.26 -0.01 14.55
N SER A 764 3.40 0.59 14.88
CA SER A 764 4.70 0.14 14.35
C SER A 764 5.07 -1.26 14.81
N MET A 765 4.79 -1.60 16.06
CA MET A 765 5.01 -2.95 16.57
C MET A 765 4.15 -3.97 15.83
N ALA A 766 2.88 -3.66 15.58
CA ALA A 766 2.01 -4.51 14.76
C ALA A 766 2.55 -4.65 13.32
N ASN A 767 3.04 -3.56 12.71
CA ASN A 767 3.73 -3.56 11.39
C ASN A 767 4.93 -4.48 11.35
N LEU A 768 5.77 -4.40 12.37
CA LEU A 768 6.90 -5.29 12.50
C LEU A 768 6.47 -6.75 12.72
N ALA A 769 5.43 -7.00 13.53
CA ALA A 769 4.86 -8.33 13.74
C ALA A 769 4.37 -8.96 12.42
N SER A 770 3.69 -8.18 11.59
CA SER A 770 3.28 -8.61 10.24
C SER A 770 4.46 -8.87 9.32
N THR A 771 5.49 -8.04 9.38
CA THR A 771 6.73 -8.26 8.63
C THR A 771 7.36 -9.60 9.04
N TYR A 772 7.40 -9.93 10.34
CA TYR A 772 7.85 -11.25 10.81
C TYR A 772 6.93 -12.39 10.37
N TRP A 773 5.62 -12.18 10.42
CA TRP A 773 4.63 -13.17 9.98
C TRP A 773 4.82 -13.52 8.50
N ASN A 774 5.02 -12.52 7.62
CA ASN A 774 5.29 -12.72 6.19
C ASN A 774 6.66 -13.37 5.91
N GLN A 775 7.59 -13.30 6.86
CA GLN A 775 8.86 -14.05 6.82
C GLN A 775 8.73 -15.49 7.35
N GLY A 776 7.55 -15.91 7.83
CA GLY A 776 7.34 -17.20 8.50
C GLY A 776 7.90 -17.25 9.94
N ARG A 777 8.31 -16.11 10.50
CA ARG A 777 8.85 -15.98 11.86
C ARG A 777 7.71 -15.76 12.88
N TRP A 778 6.77 -16.71 12.92
CA TRP A 778 5.52 -16.56 13.68
C TRP A 778 5.72 -16.40 15.20
N GLY A 779 6.81 -16.90 15.78
CA GLY A 779 7.10 -16.70 17.20
C GLY A 779 7.46 -15.26 17.56
N GLU A 780 8.14 -14.54 16.68
CA GLU A 780 8.47 -13.12 16.88
C GLU A 780 7.26 -12.22 16.59
N ALA A 781 6.44 -12.62 15.61
CA ALA A 781 5.14 -11.98 15.37
C ALA A 781 4.24 -12.08 16.62
N GLU A 782 4.12 -13.28 17.20
CA GLU A 782 3.32 -13.53 18.42
C GLU A 782 3.80 -12.64 19.58
N ALA A 783 5.11 -12.58 19.84
CA ALA A 783 5.65 -11.80 20.95
C ALA A 783 5.23 -10.33 20.88
N LEU A 784 5.31 -9.73 19.69
CA LEU A 784 4.88 -8.34 19.47
C LEU A 784 3.36 -8.19 19.48
N ASP A 785 2.60 -9.10 18.87
CA ASP A 785 1.14 -9.05 18.84
C ASP A 785 0.55 -9.15 20.26
N VAL A 786 1.11 -9.99 21.12
CA VAL A 786 0.73 -10.11 22.54
C VAL A 786 1.00 -8.82 23.28
N GLU A 787 2.20 -8.24 23.16
CA GLU A 787 2.55 -6.97 23.82
C GLU A 787 1.60 -5.85 23.39
N VAL A 788 1.34 -5.73 22.09
CA VAL A 788 0.42 -4.73 21.54
C VAL A 788 -1.00 -4.95 22.08
N LEU A 789 -1.48 -6.19 22.10
CA LEU A 789 -2.80 -6.54 22.60
C LEU A 789 -2.95 -6.21 24.08
N GLU A 790 -1.97 -6.56 24.92
CA GLU A 790 -2.00 -6.27 26.36
C GLU A 790 -2.07 -4.78 26.64
N VAL A 791 -1.24 -3.98 25.95
CA VAL A 791 -1.25 -2.52 26.10
C VAL A 791 -2.60 -1.94 25.64
N ARG A 792 -3.09 -2.31 24.45
CA ARG A 792 -4.37 -1.81 23.92
C ARG A 792 -5.56 -2.22 24.81
N ARG A 793 -5.58 -3.47 25.30
CA ARG A 793 -6.63 -3.97 26.18
C ARG A 793 -6.65 -3.21 27.51
N ARG A 794 -5.48 -2.90 28.09
CA ARG A 794 -5.34 -2.12 29.33
C ARG A 794 -5.74 -0.65 29.15
N GLU A 795 -5.30 -0.02 28.07
CA GLU A 795 -5.48 1.43 27.87
C GLU A 795 -6.83 1.80 27.23
N LEU A 796 -7.26 1.04 26.22
CA LEU A 796 -8.44 1.32 25.39
C LEU A 796 -9.65 0.44 25.76
N GLY A 797 -9.41 -0.69 26.43
CA GLY A 797 -10.42 -1.69 26.75
C GLY A 797 -10.59 -2.76 25.67
N ALA A 798 -11.29 -3.84 26.02
CA ALA A 798 -11.49 -5.01 25.15
C ALA A 798 -12.37 -4.70 23.92
N GLY A 799 -13.34 -3.79 24.05
CA GLY A 799 -14.28 -3.46 22.97
C GLY A 799 -13.72 -2.53 21.88
N HIS A 800 -12.55 -1.94 22.11
CA HIS A 800 -12.03 -0.90 21.23
C HIS A 800 -11.57 -1.47 19.86
N PRO A 801 -11.86 -0.81 18.72
CA PRO A 801 -11.53 -1.34 17.38
C PRO A 801 -10.06 -1.76 17.19
N ASP A 802 -9.11 -1.01 17.74
CA ASP A 802 -7.68 -1.35 17.66
C ASP A 802 -7.32 -2.58 18.51
N THR A 803 -7.99 -2.79 19.65
CA THR A 803 -7.84 -4.00 20.48
C THR A 803 -8.38 -5.21 19.73
N LEU A 804 -9.58 -5.08 19.15
CA LEU A 804 -10.20 -6.13 18.34
C LEU A 804 -9.37 -6.49 17.10
N THR A 805 -8.71 -5.50 16.50
CA THR A 805 -7.79 -5.72 15.38
C THR A 805 -6.56 -6.50 15.82
N SER A 806 -5.94 -6.13 16.95
CA SER A 806 -4.81 -6.88 17.52
C SER A 806 -5.17 -8.31 17.89
N MET A 807 -6.38 -8.54 18.40
CA MET A 807 -6.87 -9.90 18.67
C MET A 807 -7.00 -10.73 17.39
N GLY A 808 -7.53 -10.13 16.31
CA GLY A 808 -7.64 -10.81 15.02
C GLY A 808 -6.28 -11.14 14.40
N ASN A 809 -5.29 -10.26 14.54
CA ASN A 809 -3.92 -10.51 14.09
C ASN A 809 -3.29 -11.68 14.86
N LEU A 810 -3.37 -11.63 16.20
CA LEU A 810 -2.85 -12.68 17.07
C LEU A 810 -3.56 -14.03 16.81
N ALA A 811 -4.88 -14.03 16.61
CA ALA A 811 -5.65 -15.22 16.27
C ALA A 811 -5.16 -15.85 14.95
N SER A 812 -4.81 -15.02 13.98
CA SER A 812 -4.24 -15.51 12.73
C SER A 812 -2.84 -16.11 12.93
N THR A 813 -1.97 -15.43 13.67
CA THR A 813 -0.66 -15.97 14.06
C THR A 813 -0.80 -17.33 14.75
N TYR A 814 -1.76 -17.49 15.66
CA TYR A 814 -2.05 -18.80 16.29
C TYR A 814 -2.56 -19.84 15.29
N ARG A 815 -3.39 -19.45 14.33
CA ARG A 815 -3.93 -20.37 13.33
C ARG A 815 -2.82 -20.95 12.45
N ASP A 816 -1.85 -20.14 12.04
CA ASP A 816 -0.73 -20.60 11.21
C ASP A 816 0.29 -21.42 12.02
N GLN A 817 0.39 -21.18 13.33
CA GLN A 817 1.11 -22.06 14.25
C GLN A 817 0.37 -23.38 14.55
N GLY A 818 -0.86 -23.58 14.06
CA GLY A 818 -1.69 -24.76 14.35
C GLY A 818 -2.39 -24.72 15.73
N ARG A 819 -2.30 -23.61 16.46
CA ARG A 819 -2.90 -23.40 17.79
C ARG A 819 -4.35 -22.91 17.68
N TRP A 820 -5.19 -23.69 17.01
CA TRP A 820 -6.55 -23.24 16.62
C TRP A 820 -7.49 -22.96 17.79
N GLY A 821 -7.28 -23.57 18.96
CA GLY A 821 -8.11 -23.31 20.15
C GLY A 821 -7.88 -21.90 20.74
N GLU A 822 -6.66 -21.39 20.68
CA GLU A 822 -6.34 -20.03 21.12
C GLU A 822 -6.82 -18.99 20.10
N ALA A 823 -6.72 -19.31 18.81
CA ALA A 823 -7.32 -18.51 17.75
C ALA A 823 -8.84 -18.40 17.92
N GLU A 824 -9.53 -19.51 18.21
CA GLU A 824 -10.98 -19.53 18.43
C GLU A 824 -11.40 -18.64 19.59
N ALA A 825 -10.69 -18.72 20.73
CA ALA A 825 -11.02 -17.91 21.90
C ALA A 825 -11.00 -16.41 21.58
N LEU A 826 -10.00 -15.95 20.82
CA LEU A 826 -9.89 -14.56 20.38
C LEU A 826 -10.95 -14.20 19.33
N ASP A 827 -11.13 -15.03 18.29
CA ASP A 827 -12.10 -14.78 17.22
C ASP A 827 -13.55 -14.70 17.74
N VAL A 828 -13.92 -15.55 18.70
CA VAL A 828 -15.23 -15.51 19.38
C VAL A 828 -15.40 -14.22 20.17
N GLU A 829 -14.42 -13.83 20.98
CA GLU A 829 -14.47 -12.57 21.75
C GLU A 829 -14.64 -11.37 20.79
N VAL A 830 -13.91 -11.33 19.68
CA VAL A 830 -14.04 -10.26 18.66
C VAL A 830 -15.43 -10.24 18.03
N LEU A 831 -15.95 -11.40 17.62
CA LEU A 831 -17.25 -11.50 16.96
C LEU A 831 -18.38 -11.08 17.90
N GLU A 832 -18.36 -11.49 19.16
CA GLU A 832 -19.38 -11.12 20.15
C GLU A 832 -19.42 -9.60 20.37
N VAL A 833 -18.27 -8.96 20.49
CA VAL A 833 -18.18 -7.50 20.64
C VAL A 833 -18.71 -6.80 19.39
N ARG A 834 -18.21 -7.14 18.19
CA ARG A 834 -18.62 -6.46 16.95
C ARG A 834 -20.09 -6.67 16.64
N ARG A 835 -20.63 -7.87 16.89
CA ARG A 835 -22.06 -8.15 16.72
C ARG A 835 -22.92 -7.33 17.70
N ARG A 836 -22.46 -7.13 18.94
CA ARG A 836 -23.15 -6.31 19.95
C ARG A 836 -23.10 -4.82 19.62
N GLU A 837 -21.97 -4.33 19.14
CA GLU A 837 -21.72 -2.90 18.96
C GLU A 837 -22.10 -2.36 17.57
N LEU A 838 -21.76 -3.10 16.51
CA LEU A 838 -21.94 -2.70 15.10
C LEU A 838 -23.13 -3.39 14.42
N GLY A 839 -23.59 -4.51 14.99
CA GLY A 839 -24.66 -5.34 14.42
C GLY A 839 -24.14 -6.40 13.45
N ALA A 840 -25.04 -7.32 13.07
CA ALA A 840 -24.69 -8.51 12.28
C ALA A 840 -24.32 -8.20 10.82
N SER A 841 -24.86 -7.13 10.23
CA SER A 841 -24.63 -6.78 8.82
C SER A 841 -23.42 -5.87 8.58
N HIS A 842 -22.71 -5.46 9.63
CA HIS A 842 -21.57 -4.56 9.48
C HIS A 842 -20.38 -5.28 8.84
N PRO A 843 -19.63 -4.66 7.89
CA PRO A 843 -18.48 -5.28 7.23
C PRO A 843 -17.44 -5.89 8.18
N ASP A 844 -17.13 -5.20 9.28
CA ASP A 844 -16.20 -5.71 10.30
C ASP A 844 -16.73 -6.95 11.03
N THR A 845 -18.05 -7.04 11.23
CA THR A 845 -18.68 -8.23 11.83
C THR A 845 -18.63 -9.40 10.86
N LEU A 846 -18.92 -9.17 9.57
CA LEU A 846 -18.83 -10.19 8.52
C LEU A 846 -17.40 -10.72 8.36
N THR A 847 -16.41 -9.83 8.50
CA THR A 847 -14.99 -10.21 8.50
C THR A 847 -14.66 -11.11 9.69
N SER A 848 -15.15 -10.77 10.89
CA SER A 848 -14.95 -11.61 12.08
C SER A 848 -15.66 -12.97 11.99
N MET A 849 -16.87 -13.03 11.40
CA MET A 849 -17.55 -14.29 11.12
C MET A 849 -16.72 -15.15 10.16
N SER A 850 -16.15 -14.54 9.12
CA SER A 850 -15.31 -15.24 8.15
C SER A 850 -14.01 -15.77 8.76
N ASN A 851 -13.37 -14.99 9.64
CA ASN A 851 -12.17 -15.41 10.36
C ASN A 851 -12.46 -16.58 11.30
N LEU A 852 -13.52 -16.48 12.11
CA LEU A 852 -13.94 -17.56 12.99
C LEU A 852 -14.35 -18.82 12.21
N ALA A 853 -15.03 -18.66 11.06
CA ALA A 853 -15.35 -19.78 10.19
C ALA A 853 -14.10 -20.48 9.64
N SER A 854 -13.05 -19.71 9.28
CA SER A 854 -11.75 -20.26 8.87
C SER A 854 -11.09 -21.03 10.01
N THR A 855 -11.16 -20.50 11.24
CA THR A 855 -10.65 -21.17 12.44
C THR A 855 -11.39 -22.50 12.69
N TYR A 856 -12.72 -22.54 12.61
CA TYR A 856 -13.50 -23.78 12.70
C TYR A 856 -13.19 -24.75 11.55
N TRP A 857 -13.01 -24.23 10.34
CA TRP A 857 -12.68 -25.04 9.17
C TRP A 857 -11.33 -25.77 9.36
N ASN A 858 -10.30 -25.07 9.87
CA ASN A 858 -9.00 -25.69 10.18
C ASN A 858 -9.06 -26.72 11.31
N GLN A 859 -9.99 -26.56 12.26
CA GLN A 859 -10.25 -27.57 13.30
C GLN A 859 -11.04 -28.79 12.78
N GLY A 860 -11.50 -28.79 11.52
CA GLY A 860 -12.39 -29.82 10.98
C GLY A 860 -13.86 -29.69 11.46
N ARG A 861 -14.21 -28.59 12.14
CA ARG A 861 -15.57 -28.29 12.63
C ARG A 861 -16.41 -27.61 11.54
N TRP A 862 -16.55 -28.29 10.41
CA TRP A 862 -17.14 -27.71 9.20
C TRP A 862 -18.61 -27.29 9.34
N GLY A 863 -19.38 -27.90 10.25
CA GLY A 863 -20.77 -27.50 10.49
C GLY A 863 -20.90 -26.11 11.13
N GLU A 864 -19.95 -25.73 11.98
CA GLU A 864 -19.92 -24.39 12.59
C GLU A 864 -19.35 -23.34 11.64
N ALA A 865 -18.37 -23.73 10.81
CA ALA A 865 -17.89 -22.90 9.70
C ALA A 865 -19.02 -22.58 8.71
N GLU A 866 -19.82 -23.59 8.34
CA GLU A 866 -20.98 -23.43 7.46
C GLU A 866 -21.99 -22.43 8.01
N ALA A 867 -22.38 -22.57 9.28
CA ALA A 867 -23.39 -21.69 9.88
C ALA A 867 -23.01 -20.20 9.76
N LEU A 868 -21.73 -19.88 10.01
CA LEU A 868 -21.22 -18.52 9.85
C LEU A 868 -21.10 -18.08 8.38
N GLN A 869 -20.61 -18.96 7.51
CA GLN A 869 -20.44 -18.64 6.08
C GLN A 869 -21.77 -18.42 5.36
N VAL A 870 -22.82 -19.15 5.73
CA VAL A 870 -24.18 -18.93 5.20
C VAL A 870 -24.69 -17.54 5.61
N GLU A 871 -24.54 -17.16 6.89
CA GLU A 871 -24.93 -15.82 7.37
C GLU A 871 -24.17 -14.71 6.60
N VAL A 872 -22.86 -14.88 6.39
CA VAL A 872 -22.05 -13.93 5.61
C VAL A 872 -22.53 -13.85 4.16
N LEU A 873 -22.78 -14.98 3.51
CA LEU A 873 -23.21 -15.01 2.12
C LEU A 873 -24.59 -14.34 1.93
N GLU A 874 -25.54 -14.60 2.82
CA GLU A 874 -26.87 -13.98 2.77
C GLU A 874 -26.80 -12.46 2.87
N VAL A 875 -25.99 -11.95 3.80
CA VAL A 875 -25.80 -10.50 3.96
C VAL A 875 -25.07 -9.91 2.75
N SER A 876 -23.96 -10.49 2.31
CA SER A 876 -23.19 -9.96 1.16
C SER A 876 -24.01 -9.97 -0.13
N ARG A 877 -24.82 -11.01 -0.39
CA ARG A 877 -25.76 -11.03 -1.52
C ARG A 877 -26.79 -9.91 -1.45
N ARG A 878 -27.34 -9.64 -0.26
CA ARG A 878 -28.37 -8.61 -0.06
C ARG A 878 -27.83 -7.19 -0.21
N GLU A 879 -26.65 -6.93 0.36
CA GLU A 879 -26.09 -5.56 0.46
C GLU A 879 -25.19 -5.20 -0.74
N LEU A 880 -24.38 -6.14 -1.25
CA LEU A 880 -23.37 -5.89 -2.29
C LEU A 880 -23.78 -6.44 -3.66
N GLY A 881 -24.71 -7.41 -3.69
CA GLY A 881 -25.14 -8.10 -4.90
C GLY A 881 -24.35 -9.36 -5.22
N ALA A 882 -24.88 -10.18 -6.13
CA ALA A 882 -24.33 -11.50 -6.46
C ALA A 882 -22.99 -11.47 -7.21
N SER A 883 -22.71 -10.40 -7.97
CA SER A 883 -21.48 -10.27 -8.76
C SER A 883 -20.33 -9.60 -8.00
N HIS A 884 -20.56 -9.13 -6.76
CA HIS A 884 -19.54 -8.44 -6.00
C HIS A 884 -18.39 -9.39 -5.59
N PRO A 885 -17.11 -8.98 -5.67
CA PRO A 885 -15.97 -9.83 -5.33
C PRO A 885 -16.08 -10.50 -3.95
N ASP A 886 -16.49 -9.76 -2.92
CA ASP A 886 -16.67 -10.33 -1.57
C ASP A 886 -17.77 -11.40 -1.53
N THR A 887 -18.86 -11.24 -2.30
CA THR A 887 -19.91 -12.26 -2.41
C THR A 887 -19.37 -13.53 -3.05
N LEU A 888 -18.58 -13.41 -4.12
CA LEU A 888 -17.95 -14.55 -4.80
C LEU A 888 -16.94 -15.27 -3.91
N ILE A 889 -16.21 -14.55 -3.04
CA ILE A 889 -15.31 -15.13 -2.04
C ILE A 889 -16.12 -15.91 -1.00
N SER A 890 -17.20 -15.34 -0.45
CA SER A 890 -18.07 -16.02 0.51
C SER A 890 -18.68 -17.30 -0.07
N MET A 891 -19.11 -17.27 -1.34
CA MET A 891 -19.61 -18.45 -2.05
C MET A 891 -18.53 -19.53 -2.21
N SER A 892 -17.31 -19.14 -2.58
CA SER A 892 -16.19 -20.08 -2.75
C SER A 892 -15.79 -20.73 -1.42
N ASN A 893 -15.78 -19.97 -0.33
CA ASN A 893 -15.49 -20.49 1.01
C ASN A 893 -16.56 -21.48 1.48
N LEU A 894 -17.84 -21.14 1.28
CA LEU A 894 -18.95 -22.03 1.60
C LEU A 894 -18.94 -23.30 0.74
N ALA A 895 -18.63 -23.19 -0.54
CA ALA A 895 -18.47 -24.35 -1.42
C ALA A 895 -17.37 -25.29 -0.95
N SER A 896 -16.22 -24.74 -0.54
CA SER A 896 -15.12 -25.53 0.06
C SER A 896 -15.57 -26.25 1.34
N THR A 897 -16.34 -25.59 2.20
CA THR A 897 -16.91 -26.21 3.39
C THR A 897 -17.85 -27.36 3.04
N TYR A 898 -18.78 -27.16 2.09
CA TYR A 898 -19.65 -28.24 1.59
C TYR A 898 -18.86 -29.40 1.00
N TRP A 899 -17.80 -29.08 0.24
CA TRP A 899 -16.94 -30.10 -0.35
C TRP A 899 -16.27 -30.97 0.72
N ASN A 900 -15.74 -30.37 1.78
CA ASN A 900 -15.11 -31.11 2.89
C ASN A 900 -16.12 -31.93 3.71
N GLN A 901 -17.37 -31.47 3.80
CA GLN A 901 -18.47 -32.25 4.39
C GLN A 901 -18.97 -33.41 3.48
N GLY A 902 -18.46 -33.54 2.25
CA GLY A 902 -18.95 -34.51 1.26
C GLY A 902 -20.25 -34.12 0.56
N ARG A 903 -20.74 -32.88 0.78
CA ARG A 903 -21.96 -32.32 0.17
C ARG A 903 -21.67 -31.70 -1.19
N TRP A 904 -21.14 -32.51 -2.10
CA TRP A 904 -20.61 -32.03 -3.38
C TRP A 904 -21.65 -31.38 -4.29
N SER A 905 -22.94 -31.73 -4.19
CA SER A 905 -23.99 -31.11 -5.01
C SER A 905 -24.24 -29.64 -4.62
N GLU A 906 -24.09 -29.31 -3.34
CA GLU A 906 -24.24 -27.94 -2.86
C GLU A 906 -22.98 -27.10 -3.14
N ALA A 907 -21.80 -27.73 -3.06
CA ALA A 907 -20.55 -27.13 -3.53
C ALA A 907 -20.62 -26.78 -5.01
N GLU A 908 -21.08 -27.72 -5.86
CA GLU A 908 -21.26 -27.52 -7.30
C GLU A 908 -22.16 -26.33 -7.61
N ALA A 909 -23.32 -26.23 -6.95
CA ALA A 909 -24.27 -25.14 -7.20
C ALA A 909 -23.63 -23.75 -7.02
N LEU A 910 -22.82 -23.59 -5.96
CA LEU A 910 -22.10 -22.34 -5.70
C LEU A 910 -20.92 -22.15 -6.67
N GLU A 911 -20.15 -23.19 -6.95
CA GLU A 911 -18.97 -23.11 -7.83
C GLU A 911 -19.35 -22.79 -9.28
N VAL A 912 -20.47 -23.33 -9.78
CA VAL A 912 -20.99 -23.00 -11.11
C VAL A 912 -21.37 -21.51 -11.19
N GLU A 913 -22.08 -20.98 -10.20
CA GLU A 913 -22.46 -19.57 -10.16
C GLU A 913 -21.22 -18.66 -10.11
N VAL A 914 -20.21 -19.00 -9.28
CA VAL A 914 -18.94 -18.24 -9.23
C VAL A 914 -18.21 -18.29 -10.57
N LEU A 915 -18.14 -19.46 -11.20
CA LEU A 915 -17.46 -19.64 -12.48
C LEU A 915 -18.14 -18.83 -13.60
N GLU A 916 -19.46 -18.86 -13.67
CA GLU A 916 -20.21 -18.09 -14.69
C GLU A 916 -19.98 -16.59 -14.56
N VAL A 917 -19.99 -16.05 -13.33
CA VAL A 917 -19.72 -14.62 -13.09
C VAL A 917 -18.28 -14.28 -13.45
N ARG A 918 -17.29 -15.04 -12.96
CA ARG A 918 -15.87 -14.78 -13.26
C ARG A 918 -15.55 -14.89 -14.73
N ARG A 919 -16.12 -15.87 -15.44
CA ARG A 919 -15.95 -16.03 -16.88
C ARG A 919 -16.54 -14.85 -17.66
N ARG A 920 -17.67 -14.29 -17.21
CA ARG A 920 -18.31 -13.10 -17.83
C ARG A 920 -17.52 -11.82 -17.59
N GLU A 921 -17.09 -11.58 -16.35
CA GLU A 921 -16.49 -10.30 -15.94
C GLU A 921 -14.97 -10.25 -16.17
N LEU A 922 -14.26 -11.36 -15.96
CA LEU A 922 -12.78 -11.42 -16.01
C LEU A 922 -12.26 -12.18 -17.24
N GLY A 923 -13.10 -12.97 -17.90
CA GLY A 923 -12.73 -13.82 -19.03
C GLY A 923 -12.22 -15.20 -18.62
N ALA A 924 -12.08 -16.09 -19.61
CA ALA A 924 -11.74 -17.51 -19.40
C ALA A 924 -10.26 -17.74 -19.01
N SER A 925 -9.35 -16.84 -19.39
CA SER A 925 -7.92 -16.96 -19.09
C SER A 925 -7.51 -16.37 -17.75
N HIS A 926 -8.43 -15.73 -17.03
CA HIS A 926 -8.11 -15.08 -15.76
C HIS A 926 -7.83 -16.13 -14.66
N PRO A 927 -6.79 -15.95 -13.82
CA PRO A 927 -6.40 -16.88 -12.77
C PRO A 927 -7.56 -17.28 -11.85
N SER A 928 -8.36 -16.32 -11.39
CA SER A 928 -9.52 -16.62 -10.55
C SER A 928 -10.58 -17.46 -11.28
N THR A 929 -10.71 -17.35 -12.60
CA THR A 929 -11.58 -18.21 -13.41
C THR A 929 -11.00 -19.61 -13.49
N LEU A 930 -9.69 -19.74 -13.75
CA LEU A 930 -9.00 -21.04 -13.77
C LEU A 930 -9.07 -21.77 -12.42
N THR A 931 -8.92 -21.04 -11.30
CA THR A 931 -9.09 -21.60 -9.96
C THR A 931 -10.51 -22.11 -9.74
N SER A 932 -11.53 -21.33 -10.15
CA SER A 932 -12.93 -21.78 -10.07
C SER A 932 -13.19 -23.03 -10.91
N MET A 933 -12.60 -23.11 -12.11
CA MET A 933 -12.70 -24.31 -12.95
C MET A 933 -12.02 -25.52 -12.33
N ALA A 934 -10.85 -25.34 -11.71
CA ALA A 934 -10.13 -26.41 -11.03
C ALA A 934 -10.90 -26.95 -9.81
N ASN A 935 -11.51 -26.05 -9.03
CA ASN A 935 -12.36 -26.42 -7.89
C ASN A 935 -13.60 -27.20 -8.35
N LEU A 936 -14.33 -26.67 -9.34
CA LEU A 936 -15.49 -27.34 -9.92
C LEU A 936 -15.14 -28.70 -10.53
N ALA A 937 -13.98 -28.82 -11.20
CA ALA A 937 -13.50 -30.09 -11.72
C ALA A 937 -13.20 -31.10 -10.60
N SER A 938 -12.65 -30.64 -9.46
CA SER A 938 -12.45 -31.47 -8.27
C SER A 938 -13.79 -31.95 -7.70
N THR A 939 -14.80 -31.08 -7.65
CA THR A 939 -16.15 -31.41 -7.21
C THR A 939 -16.78 -32.47 -8.12
N TYR A 940 -16.73 -32.30 -9.45
CA TYR A 940 -17.16 -33.32 -10.40
C TYR A 940 -16.41 -34.64 -10.26
N TRP A 941 -15.10 -34.59 -10.01
CA TRP A 941 -14.30 -35.79 -9.82
C TRP A 941 -14.76 -36.61 -8.61
N ASN A 942 -15.06 -35.95 -7.49
CA ASN A 942 -15.55 -36.59 -6.27
C ASN A 942 -16.98 -37.14 -6.41
N GLN A 943 -17.83 -36.47 -7.19
CA GLN A 943 -19.15 -36.98 -7.56
C GLN A 943 -19.11 -38.19 -8.53
N GLY A 944 -17.93 -38.57 -9.03
CA GLY A 944 -17.79 -39.63 -10.04
C GLY A 944 -18.09 -39.17 -11.47
N ARG A 945 -18.34 -37.88 -11.69
CA ARG A 945 -18.63 -37.26 -13.00
C ARG A 945 -17.32 -36.93 -13.73
N TRP A 946 -16.49 -37.94 -13.96
CA TRP A 946 -15.13 -37.77 -14.48
C TRP A 946 -15.06 -37.17 -15.89
N GLY A 947 -16.12 -37.27 -16.70
CA GLY A 947 -16.18 -36.65 -18.03
C GLY A 947 -16.27 -35.12 -17.97
N GLU A 948 -17.02 -34.59 -17.01
CA GLU A 948 -17.14 -33.15 -16.80
C GLU A 948 -15.89 -32.58 -16.11
N ALA A 949 -15.31 -33.34 -15.17
CA ALA A 949 -14.01 -33.02 -14.60
C ALA A 949 -12.91 -32.95 -15.68
N GLU A 950 -12.88 -33.90 -16.62
CA GLU A 950 -11.95 -33.90 -17.75
C GLU A 950 -12.13 -32.65 -18.62
N ALA A 951 -13.36 -32.28 -18.97
CA ALA A 951 -13.62 -31.12 -19.83
C ALA A 951 -13.04 -29.83 -19.24
N LEU A 952 -13.29 -29.57 -17.95
CA LEU A 952 -12.74 -28.40 -17.26
C LEU A 952 -11.21 -28.48 -17.09
N GLN A 953 -10.68 -29.64 -16.73
CA GLN A 953 -9.23 -29.82 -16.54
C GLN A 953 -8.45 -29.67 -17.85
N VAL A 954 -9.01 -30.11 -18.98
CA VAL A 954 -8.41 -29.89 -20.31
C VAL A 954 -8.39 -28.40 -20.65
N GLU A 955 -9.48 -27.67 -20.43
CA GLU A 955 -9.52 -26.22 -20.67
C GLU A 955 -8.50 -25.48 -19.78
N VAL A 956 -8.43 -25.82 -18.49
CA VAL A 956 -7.42 -25.26 -17.58
C VAL A 956 -5.99 -25.60 -18.02
N LEU A 957 -5.75 -26.83 -18.48
CA LEU A 957 -4.43 -27.26 -18.95
C LEU A 957 -4.02 -26.54 -20.24
N GLU A 958 -4.92 -26.37 -21.20
CA GLU A 958 -4.65 -25.68 -22.46
C GLU A 958 -4.30 -24.21 -22.21
N VAL A 959 -5.09 -23.53 -21.38
CA VAL A 959 -4.81 -22.14 -21.00
C VAL A 959 -3.50 -22.07 -20.21
N SER A 960 -3.29 -22.91 -19.20
CA SER A 960 -2.06 -22.89 -18.40
C SER A 960 -0.82 -23.19 -19.25
N ARG A 961 -0.91 -24.11 -20.23
CA ARG A 961 0.19 -24.39 -21.18
C ARG A 961 0.48 -23.20 -22.09
N ARG A 962 -0.56 -22.51 -22.56
CA ARG A 962 -0.42 -21.34 -23.45
C ARG A 962 0.15 -20.12 -22.73
N GLU A 963 -0.37 -19.83 -21.54
CA GLU A 963 -0.04 -18.60 -20.79
C GLU A 963 1.20 -18.76 -19.90
N LEU A 964 1.36 -19.91 -19.22
CA LEU A 964 2.41 -20.14 -18.21
C LEU A 964 3.52 -21.07 -18.72
N GLY A 965 3.26 -21.82 -19.79
CA GLY A 965 4.16 -22.84 -20.33
C GLY A 965 3.98 -24.21 -19.70
N ALA A 966 4.47 -25.25 -20.39
CA ALA A 966 4.30 -26.66 -20.01
C ALA A 966 4.93 -27.04 -18.67
N SER A 967 5.92 -26.27 -18.23
CA SER A 967 6.76 -26.63 -17.09
C SER A 967 6.37 -25.88 -15.80
N HIS A 968 5.43 -24.93 -15.87
CA HIS A 968 5.00 -24.13 -14.73
C HIS A 968 4.33 -24.99 -13.64
N PRO A 969 4.55 -24.73 -12.33
CA PRO A 969 3.95 -25.51 -11.25
C PRO A 969 2.44 -25.71 -11.38
N SER A 970 1.68 -24.66 -11.71
CA SER A 970 0.22 -24.77 -11.93
C SER A 970 -0.13 -25.65 -13.14
N THR A 971 0.64 -25.57 -14.24
CA THR A 971 0.45 -26.45 -15.39
C THR A 971 0.70 -27.92 -15.02
N LEU A 972 1.78 -28.19 -14.27
CA LEU A 972 2.11 -29.52 -13.78
C LEU A 972 1.06 -30.07 -12.81
N THR A 973 0.48 -29.21 -11.98
CA THR A 973 -0.64 -29.58 -11.10
C THR A 973 -1.89 -29.90 -11.91
N SER A 974 -2.24 -29.09 -12.92
CA SER A 974 -3.35 -29.37 -13.83
C SER A 974 -3.17 -30.69 -14.60
N MET A 975 -1.94 -30.98 -15.05
CA MET A 975 -1.60 -32.26 -15.68
C MET A 975 -1.76 -33.43 -14.72
N ALA A 976 -1.28 -33.30 -13.47
CA ALA A 976 -1.42 -34.34 -12.47
C ALA A 976 -2.90 -34.61 -12.11
N ASN A 977 -3.72 -33.55 -12.02
CA ASN A 977 -5.16 -33.67 -11.80
C ASN A 977 -5.85 -34.38 -12.97
N LEU A 978 -5.53 -34.01 -14.21
CA LEU A 978 -6.04 -34.66 -15.41
C LEU A 978 -5.61 -36.12 -15.51
N ALA A 979 -4.36 -36.44 -15.15
CA ALA A 979 -3.88 -37.82 -15.09
C ALA A 979 -4.66 -38.65 -14.06
N SER A 980 -4.93 -38.08 -12.88
CA SER A 980 -5.78 -38.73 -11.86
C SER A 980 -7.20 -39.00 -12.38
N THR A 981 -7.78 -38.08 -13.16
CA THR A 981 -9.08 -38.27 -13.82
C THR A 981 -9.02 -39.39 -14.85
N TYR A 982 -8.00 -39.43 -15.71
CA TYR A 982 -7.80 -40.54 -16.66
C TYR A 982 -7.64 -41.88 -15.97
N ARG A 983 -6.95 -41.92 -14.83
CA ARG A 983 -6.79 -43.12 -14.00
C ARG A 983 -8.15 -43.65 -13.54
N LYS A 984 -9.04 -42.77 -13.05
CA LYS A 984 -10.40 -43.15 -12.63
C LYS A 984 -11.29 -43.59 -13.79
N GLN A 985 -11.09 -43.04 -14.98
CA GLN A 985 -11.77 -43.49 -16.20
C GLN A 985 -11.18 -44.78 -16.80
N GLY A 986 -10.12 -45.36 -16.22
CA GLY A 986 -9.44 -46.54 -16.78
C GLY A 986 -8.59 -46.26 -18.03
N ARG A 987 -8.32 -44.99 -18.35
CA ARG A 987 -7.47 -44.55 -19.48
C ARG A 987 -6.01 -44.49 -19.06
N TRP A 988 -5.48 -45.61 -18.60
CA TRP A 988 -4.16 -45.72 -17.99
C TRP A 988 -3.01 -45.20 -18.87
N GLY A 989 -3.04 -45.44 -20.18
CA GLY A 989 -1.98 -44.95 -21.09
C GLY A 989 -1.91 -43.42 -21.19
N LYS A 990 -3.06 -42.72 -21.11
CA LYS A 990 -3.07 -41.25 -21.08
C LYS A 990 -2.64 -40.71 -19.71
N ALA A 991 -2.99 -41.41 -18.64
CA ALA A 991 -2.54 -41.06 -17.29
C ALA A 991 -1.02 -41.22 -17.15
N GLU A 992 -0.47 -42.36 -17.59
CA GLU A 992 0.97 -42.66 -17.57
C GLU A 992 1.74 -41.60 -18.36
N ALA A 993 1.30 -41.25 -19.57
CA ALA A 993 1.98 -40.23 -20.38
C ALA A 993 2.09 -38.87 -19.66
N LEU A 994 1.02 -38.42 -19.01
CA LEU A 994 1.03 -37.16 -18.25
C LEU A 994 1.85 -37.28 -16.96
N GLU A 995 1.74 -38.39 -16.22
CA GLU A 995 2.49 -38.62 -14.98
C GLU A 995 3.99 -38.71 -15.21
N VAL A 996 4.42 -39.33 -16.32
CA VAL A 996 5.84 -39.36 -16.75
C VAL A 996 6.31 -37.95 -17.07
N GLU A 997 5.57 -37.18 -17.88
CA GLU A 997 5.91 -35.79 -18.21
C GLU A 997 6.04 -34.93 -16.93
N VAL A 998 5.08 -35.03 -16.00
CA VAL A 998 5.11 -34.30 -14.72
C VAL A 998 6.30 -34.72 -13.87
N LEU A 999 6.58 -36.02 -13.74
CA LEU A 999 7.67 -36.53 -12.93
C LEU A 999 9.03 -36.08 -13.49
N GLU A 1000 9.24 -36.18 -14.80
CA GLU A 1000 10.49 -35.76 -15.44
C GLU A 1000 10.75 -34.28 -15.24
N VAL A 1001 9.73 -33.43 -15.42
CA VAL A 1001 9.86 -32.00 -15.21
C VAL A 1001 10.12 -31.67 -13.74
N ARG A 1002 9.34 -32.23 -12.80
CA ARG A 1002 9.51 -31.99 -11.36
C ARG A 1002 10.86 -32.48 -10.85
N ARG A 1003 11.30 -33.66 -11.29
CA ARG A 1003 12.62 -34.22 -10.93
C ARG A 1003 13.76 -33.34 -11.45
N ARG A 1004 13.65 -32.81 -12.66
CA ARG A 1004 14.65 -31.88 -13.24
C ARG A 1004 14.68 -30.54 -12.51
N LYS A 1005 13.52 -29.97 -12.17
CA LYS A 1005 13.40 -28.61 -11.62
C LYS A 1005 13.57 -28.51 -10.11
N LEU A 1006 12.94 -29.42 -9.39
CA LEU A 1006 12.82 -29.39 -7.93
C LEU A 1006 13.78 -30.38 -7.26
N GLY A 1007 14.34 -31.29 -8.05
CA GLY A 1007 15.12 -32.42 -7.56
C GLY A 1007 14.25 -33.62 -7.16
N ALA A 1008 14.91 -34.76 -6.96
CA ALA A 1008 14.26 -36.03 -6.64
C ALA A 1008 13.63 -36.05 -5.23
N SER A 1009 14.13 -35.23 -4.30
CA SER A 1009 13.70 -35.19 -2.90
C SER A 1009 12.62 -34.14 -2.60
N HIS A 1010 12.15 -33.38 -3.60
CA HIS A 1010 11.11 -32.38 -3.35
C HIS A 1010 9.74 -33.04 -3.12
N PRO A 1011 8.92 -32.58 -2.16
CA PRO A 1011 7.59 -33.13 -1.85
C PRO A 1011 6.71 -33.40 -3.09
N SER A 1012 6.58 -32.43 -3.99
CA SER A 1012 5.79 -32.60 -5.23
C SER A 1012 6.38 -33.64 -6.20
N THR A 1013 7.70 -33.82 -6.23
CA THR A 1013 8.35 -34.87 -7.03
C THR A 1013 8.03 -36.24 -6.44
N LEU A 1014 8.13 -36.36 -5.12
CA LEU A 1014 7.84 -37.58 -4.36
C LEU A 1014 6.38 -38.02 -4.56
N LEU A 1015 5.44 -37.09 -4.49
CA LEU A 1015 4.03 -37.35 -4.78
C LEU A 1015 3.82 -37.84 -6.23
N SER A 1016 4.57 -37.30 -7.19
CA SER A 1016 4.50 -37.73 -8.60
C SER A 1016 5.07 -39.13 -8.79
N MET A 1017 6.16 -39.46 -8.09
CA MET A 1017 6.76 -40.80 -8.07
C MET A 1017 5.79 -41.82 -7.48
N TYR A 1018 5.15 -41.48 -6.35
CA TYR A 1018 4.11 -42.29 -5.73
C TYR A 1018 2.94 -42.54 -6.69
N ASN A 1019 2.39 -41.49 -7.31
CA ASN A 1019 1.26 -41.60 -8.23
C ASN A 1019 1.58 -42.47 -9.46
N LEU A 1020 2.73 -42.21 -10.11
CA LEU A 1020 3.17 -43.00 -11.27
C LEU A 1020 3.46 -44.45 -10.88
N SER A 1021 4.05 -44.70 -9.71
CA SER A 1021 4.30 -46.05 -9.22
C SER A 1021 2.99 -46.83 -9.05
N ARG A 1022 1.96 -46.20 -8.49
CA ARG A 1022 0.63 -46.78 -8.36
C ARG A 1022 -0.01 -47.08 -9.72
N THR A 1023 0.20 -46.22 -10.72
CA THR A 1023 -0.20 -46.49 -12.11
C THR A 1023 0.53 -47.69 -12.70
N TYR A 1024 1.85 -47.83 -12.48
CA TYR A 1024 2.62 -49.00 -12.90
C TYR A 1024 2.15 -50.30 -12.21
N LEU A 1025 1.88 -50.27 -10.91
CA LEU A 1025 1.33 -51.41 -10.18
C LEU A 1025 0.00 -51.86 -10.81
N THR A 1026 -0.89 -50.90 -11.09
CA THR A 1026 -2.23 -51.20 -11.62
C THR A 1026 -2.17 -51.73 -13.06
N THR A 1027 -1.23 -51.23 -13.87
CA THR A 1027 -0.97 -51.68 -15.25
C THR A 1027 -0.08 -52.91 -15.33
N LYS A 1028 0.26 -53.55 -14.19
CA LYS A 1028 1.11 -54.75 -14.08
C LYS A 1028 2.55 -54.56 -14.61
N GLN A 1029 3.05 -53.33 -14.63
CA GLN A 1029 4.45 -53.00 -14.90
C GLN A 1029 5.28 -53.10 -13.61
N LEU A 1030 5.34 -54.31 -13.03
CA LEU A 1030 5.81 -54.54 -11.65
C LEU A 1030 7.25 -54.08 -11.41
N ASP A 1031 8.16 -54.30 -12.37
CA ASP A 1031 9.58 -53.88 -12.23
C ASP A 1031 9.73 -52.35 -12.10
N LYS A 1032 8.94 -51.59 -12.89
CA LYS A 1032 8.93 -50.13 -12.82
C LYS A 1032 8.28 -49.64 -11.52
N ALA A 1033 7.20 -50.29 -11.08
CA ALA A 1033 6.50 -49.98 -9.84
C ALA A 1033 7.40 -50.22 -8.62
N GLU A 1034 8.13 -51.33 -8.58
CA GLU A 1034 9.08 -51.65 -7.52
C GLU A 1034 10.20 -50.61 -7.44
N SER A 1035 10.89 -50.36 -8.57
CA SER A 1035 12.00 -49.41 -8.63
C SER A 1035 11.59 -48.01 -8.17
N LEU A 1036 10.42 -47.53 -8.62
CA LEU A 1036 9.95 -46.19 -8.29
C LEU A 1036 9.42 -46.08 -6.85
N SER A 1037 8.75 -47.12 -6.33
CA SER A 1037 8.30 -47.17 -4.94
C SER A 1037 9.48 -47.17 -3.96
N LEU A 1038 10.51 -47.96 -4.23
CA LEU A 1038 11.74 -48.01 -3.41
C LEU A 1038 12.43 -46.64 -3.36
N GLN A 1039 12.54 -45.96 -4.50
CA GLN A 1039 13.09 -44.60 -4.54
C GLN A 1039 12.22 -43.63 -3.73
N THR A 1040 10.89 -43.76 -3.81
CA THR A 1040 9.93 -42.90 -3.10
C THR A 1040 10.04 -43.10 -1.58
N VAL A 1041 10.05 -44.34 -1.10
CA VAL A 1041 10.21 -44.67 0.34
C VAL A 1041 11.52 -44.09 0.88
N ASN A 1042 12.63 -44.34 0.20
CA ASN A 1042 13.95 -43.89 0.65
C ASN A 1042 14.05 -42.37 0.72
N ALA A 1043 13.43 -41.66 -0.22
CA ALA A 1043 13.44 -40.21 -0.24
C ALA A 1043 12.43 -39.62 0.76
N ASN A 1044 11.24 -40.20 0.92
CA ASN A 1044 10.27 -39.80 1.95
C ASN A 1044 10.85 -39.93 3.37
N LYS A 1045 11.55 -41.04 3.68
CA LYS A 1045 12.24 -41.21 4.98
C LYS A 1045 13.24 -40.09 5.27
N LYS A 1046 13.97 -39.63 4.26
CA LYS A 1046 14.97 -38.55 4.42
C LYS A 1046 14.33 -37.18 4.58
N VAL A 1047 13.22 -36.94 3.90
CA VAL A 1047 12.59 -35.61 3.81
C VAL A 1047 11.57 -35.40 4.93
N PHE A 1048 10.71 -36.38 5.16
CA PHE A 1048 9.61 -36.28 6.10
C PHE A 1048 9.84 -37.08 7.39
N GLY A 1049 10.82 -37.99 7.40
CA GLY A 1049 11.04 -38.92 8.50
C GLY A 1049 10.28 -40.24 8.34
N GLU A 1050 10.62 -41.23 9.16
CA GLU A 1050 10.13 -42.61 9.02
C GLU A 1050 8.64 -42.76 9.37
N CYS A 1051 8.14 -41.98 10.34
CA CYS A 1051 6.76 -42.07 10.83
C CYS A 1051 5.77 -41.14 10.11
N HIS A 1052 6.21 -40.39 9.09
CA HIS A 1052 5.33 -39.47 8.38
C HIS A 1052 4.33 -40.24 7.49
N LYS A 1053 3.11 -39.72 7.34
CA LYS A 1053 2.03 -40.37 6.59
C LYS A 1053 2.44 -40.74 5.16
N GLU A 1054 3.08 -39.83 4.45
CA GLU A 1054 3.55 -40.01 3.07
C GLU A 1054 4.64 -41.10 2.98
N THR A 1055 5.46 -41.26 4.01
CA THR A 1055 6.43 -42.36 4.10
C THR A 1055 5.72 -43.70 4.28
N LEU A 1056 4.68 -43.74 5.12
CA LEU A 1056 3.85 -44.92 5.34
C LEU A 1056 3.05 -45.30 4.10
N ASP A 1057 2.40 -44.35 3.45
CA ASP A 1057 1.65 -44.57 2.20
C ASP A 1057 2.57 -45.16 1.11
N ALA A 1058 3.81 -44.68 1.01
CA ALA A 1058 4.80 -45.21 0.08
C ALA A 1058 5.27 -46.64 0.45
N LEU A 1059 5.42 -46.93 1.74
CA LEU A 1059 5.72 -48.29 2.23
C LEU A 1059 4.57 -49.25 1.96
N GLU A 1060 3.33 -48.83 2.18
CA GLU A 1060 2.14 -49.62 1.85
C GLU A 1060 2.06 -49.92 0.35
N LEU A 1061 2.33 -48.92 -0.50
CA LEU A 1061 2.39 -49.13 -1.94
C LEU A 1061 3.48 -50.14 -2.34
N LEU A 1062 4.67 -50.09 -1.71
CA LEU A 1062 5.73 -51.06 -1.94
C LEU A 1062 5.34 -52.48 -1.46
N SER A 1063 4.64 -52.58 -0.33
CA SER A 1063 4.06 -53.84 0.17
C SER A 1063 3.06 -54.43 -0.82
N ASP A 1064 2.21 -53.61 -1.42
CA ASP A 1064 1.27 -54.05 -2.45
C ASP A 1064 1.99 -54.51 -3.73
N VAL A 1065 3.09 -53.85 -4.13
CA VAL A 1065 3.94 -54.31 -5.25
C VAL A 1065 4.52 -55.69 -4.96
N TYR A 1066 5.12 -55.92 -3.79
CA TYR A 1066 5.68 -57.23 -3.44
C TYR A 1066 4.62 -58.32 -3.32
N ARG A 1067 3.42 -57.99 -2.84
CA ARG A 1067 2.29 -58.93 -2.80
C ARG A 1067 1.89 -59.39 -4.20
N GLU A 1068 1.86 -58.48 -5.16
CA GLU A 1068 1.53 -58.80 -6.56
C GLU A 1068 2.65 -59.58 -7.28
N GLN A 1069 3.91 -59.46 -6.83
CA GLN A 1069 5.04 -60.27 -7.33
C GLN A 1069 5.05 -61.71 -6.77
N GLY A 1070 4.30 -62.00 -5.71
CA GLY A 1070 4.11 -63.36 -5.17
C GLY A 1070 5.35 -63.95 -4.49
N CYS A 1071 5.56 -65.27 -4.63
CA CYS A 1071 6.56 -66.07 -3.90
C CYS A 1071 8.03 -65.63 -4.05
N LEU A 1072 8.33 -64.68 -4.95
CA LEU A 1072 9.68 -64.17 -5.18
C LEU A 1072 10.14 -63.13 -4.14
N ARG A 1073 9.23 -62.57 -3.33
CA ARG A 1073 9.49 -61.46 -2.38
C ARG A 1073 8.83 -61.64 -1.01
N GLU A 1074 8.51 -62.88 -0.62
CA GLU A 1074 7.71 -63.19 0.57
C GLU A 1074 8.41 -62.73 1.87
N GLN A 1075 9.74 -62.86 1.93
CA GLN A 1075 10.54 -62.44 3.06
C GLN A 1075 10.64 -60.91 3.19
N GLU A 1076 10.79 -60.19 2.06
CA GLU A 1076 10.78 -58.73 2.03
C GLU A 1076 9.42 -58.16 2.40
N LEU A 1077 8.32 -58.79 1.95
CA LEU A 1077 6.96 -58.40 2.30
C LEU A 1077 6.68 -58.54 3.80
N GLU A 1078 7.13 -59.64 4.42
CA GLU A 1078 6.96 -59.86 5.86
C GLU A 1078 7.75 -58.83 6.68
N THR A 1079 8.98 -58.54 6.26
CA THR A 1079 9.82 -57.49 6.85
C THR A 1079 9.16 -56.10 6.74
N LEU A 1080 8.59 -55.77 5.58
CA LEU A 1080 7.92 -54.48 5.37
C LEU A 1080 6.65 -54.34 6.23
N ARG A 1081 5.90 -55.43 6.41
CA ARG A 1081 4.70 -55.44 7.28
C ARG A 1081 5.05 -55.21 8.74
N GLU A 1082 6.12 -55.83 9.22
CA GLU A 1082 6.63 -55.57 10.57
C GLU A 1082 7.09 -54.12 10.75
N GLU A 1083 7.76 -53.57 9.73
CA GLU A 1083 8.21 -52.17 9.72
C GLU A 1083 7.04 -51.19 9.76
N ILE A 1084 6.04 -51.35 8.87
CA ILE A 1084 4.83 -50.53 8.86
C ILE A 1084 4.10 -50.65 10.20
N GLY A 1085 3.95 -51.87 10.74
CA GLY A 1085 3.32 -52.11 12.04
C GLY A 1085 4.04 -51.40 13.18
N ARG A 1086 5.38 -51.38 13.18
CA ARG A 1086 6.19 -50.68 14.17
C ARG A 1086 6.03 -49.15 14.08
N LEU A 1087 6.08 -48.61 12.86
CA LEU A 1087 5.99 -47.17 12.62
C LEU A 1087 4.58 -46.61 12.87
N ALA A 1088 3.54 -47.39 12.55
CA ALA A 1088 2.15 -47.02 12.79
C ALA A 1088 1.80 -46.89 14.29
N VAL A 1089 2.48 -47.63 15.18
CA VAL A 1089 2.28 -47.53 16.64
C VAL A 1089 2.83 -46.21 17.21
N GLY A 1090 3.77 -45.55 16.52
CA GLY A 1090 4.29 -44.23 16.88
C GLY A 1090 3.34 -43.06 16.57
N LEU A 1091 2.29 -43.29 15.77
CA LEU A 1091 1.23 -42.33 15.46
C LEU A 1091 0.05 -42.53 16.43
N LYS A 1092 0.23 -42.19 17.70
CA LYS A 1092 -0.93 -41.85 18.55
C LYS A 1092 -1.16 -40.34 18.50
N PRO A 1093 -2.43 -39.89 18.40
CA PRO A 1093 -2.76 -38.48 18.24
C PRO A 1093 -2.28 -37.62 19.40
#